data_AF-A0AAE0BR58-F1
#
_entry.id   AF-A0AAE0BR58-F1
#
_cell.length_a   1.000
_cell.length_b   1.000
_cell.length_c   1.000
_cell.angle_alpha   90.00
_cell.angle_beta   90.00
_cell.angle_gamma   90.00
#
_symmetry.space_group_name_H-M   'P 1'
#
loop_
_entity.id
_entity.type
_entity.pdbx_description
1 polymer ?
#
loop_
_entity_poly.entity_id
_entity_poly.type
_entity_poly.pdbx_seq_one_letter_code
_entity_poly.pdbx_strand_id
1 'polypeptide(L)'
;MPHPPSLELDWTYNEESSSALGPDTWAESYPACGGQSQSPITLPAIHKAMQDAGSALGQGLHLNGLCTRYKAAVNSHTWKVTDFAKCNDGGPPSITYQGEEYTMLQFHWHAPSEHSVAGKFYDAETHFVHQKVGSTGTDDLLVIGVLLAANSHTDNAFLADYWPHFDNAKHDISAGINPYATFFPDQGNTSYYAYSGSLTTPPCDETVQWIVLTTPVPMSYNQLSVYKAAVAALPQTFESLTNNRPIQDLHDRTLSVVSDIGYTYAEESTFAPGPDTWAESYPACGGQSQSPITLPAIHKAMQDAGSALGQGLHLNGLCTRYKAAVNSHTWKVTDFAKCNDGGPPSITYQGEEYTMLQFHWHAPSEHSVAGKFYDAETHFVHQKVGSTGTDDLLVIGVLLAASSHTDNAFLADFWPHFDNAKHDISAGINPYATFFPDQGNTSYYAYSGSLTTPPCDETVQWIVLTTPVPMSYNQLSVYKAAVAALPQTFESLTNNRPIQDLHDRTLSVVSDIGYTYAEESTFAPGPDTWAESYPACGGQSQSPITLPAIHKAMQDAGSALGQGLHLNGLCTRYKAAVNSHTWKVTDFAKCNDGGPPSITYQGEEYTMLQFHWHAPSEHSVAGKFYDAETHFVHQKVGSTGTDDLLVIGVLLAANSHTDNAFLADFWPHFDNAKHDISAGINPYATFFPDQGNTSYYAYSGSLTTPPCDETVQWIVLTTPVPMSYNQLSVYKAALAALPQTFESLTNNRPIQDLNDRKIQIISDASSPTI
;
A
#
# COMPACT_ATOMS: atom_id res chain seq x y z
N MET A 1 62.08 -50.63 20.49
CA MET A 1 61.91 -49.55 19.49
C MET A 1 60.60 -48.84 19.83
N PRO A 2 60.55 -47.50 19.88
CA PRO A 2 59.27 -46.80 19.96
C PRO A 2 58.52 -46.99 18.63
N HIS A 3 57.20 -47.17 18.69
CA HIS A 3 56.32 -47.09 17.53
C HIS A 3 56.48 -45.71 16.87
N PRO A 4 56.51 -45.61 15.54
CA PRO A 4 56.46 -44.31 14.87
C PRO A 4 55.12 -43.63 15.22
N PRO A 5 55.08 -42.28 15.32
CA PRO A 5 53.81 -41.57 15.43
C PRO A 5 52.99 -41.87 14.17
N SER A 6 51.75 -42.32 14.33
CA SER A 6 50.79 -42.32 13.25
C SER A 6 50.64 -40.88 12.75
N LEU A 7 50.87 -40.64 11.46
CA LEU A 7 50.36 -39.42 10.82
C LEU A 7 48.83 -39.54 10.84
N GLU A 8 48.16 -38.98 11.85
CA GLU A 8 46.76 -38.62 11.71
C GLU A 8 46.73 -37.46 10.71
N LEU A 9 46.17 -37.70 9.53
CA LEU A 9 45.82 -36.63 8.60
C LEU A 9 44.73 -35.78 9.25
N ASP A 10 44.90 -34.45 9.22
CA ASP A 10 43.85 -33.51 9.61
C ASP A 10 42.65 -33.64 8.65
N TRP A 11 41.49 -33.08 8.99
CA TRP A 11 40.26 -33.20 8.19
C TRP A 11 39.84 -31.89 7.52
N THR A 12 39.15 -32.00 6.38
CA THR A 12 38.71 -30.90 5.50
C THR A 12 37.29 -31.15 4.98
N TYR A 13 36.68 -30.14 4.36
CA TYR A 13 35.39 -30.24 3.68
C TYR A 13 35.49 -30.56 2.18
N ASN A 14 36.71 -30.65 1.64
CA ASN A 14 36.92 -31.05 0.24
C ASN A 14 36.98 -32.58 0.10
N GLU A 15 36.00 -33.17 -0.57
CA GLU A 15 35.96 -34.61 -0.90
C GLU A 15 37.15 -35.05 -1.78
N GLU A 16 37.74 -34.13 -2.55
CA GLU A 16 38.87 -34.44 -3.43
C GLU A 16 40.24 -34.12 -2.81
N SER A 17 40.31 -33.84 -1.50
CA SER A 17 41.57 -33.42 -0.89
C SER A 17 42.62 -34.53 -0.87
N SER A 18 43.84 -34.17 -1.25
CA SER A 18 45.00 -35.08 -1.21
C SER A 18 45.88 -34.91 0.03
N SER A 19 45.58 -33.90 0.86
CA SER A 19 46.39 -33.50 2.02
C SER A 19 45.68 -33.63 3.38
N ALA A 20 44.37 -33.89 3.37
CA ALA A 20 43.52 -34.01 4.55
C ALA A 20 42.36 -34.98 4.24
N LEU A 21 41.70 -35.50 5.27
CA LEU A 21 40.54 -36.39 5.11
C LEU A 21 39.30 -35.57 4.71
N GLY A 22 38.75 -35.84 3.53
CA GLY A 22 37.48 -35.29 3.06
C GLY A 22 36.27 -35.98 3.69
N PRO A 23 35.05 -35.40 3.60
CA PRO A 23 33.84 -35.96 4.24
C PRO A 23 33.53 -37.42 3.86
N ASP A 24 33.86 -37.82 2.64
CA ASP A 24 33.73 -39.18 2.10
C ASP A 24 34.66 -40.20 2.76
N THR A 25 35.78 -39.75 3.35
CA THR A 25 36.82 -40.58 3.96
C THR A 25 36.95 -40.39 5.47
N TRP A 26 36.17 -39.49 6.09
CA TRP A 26 36.19 -39.27 7.55
C TRP A 26 36.02 -40.56 8.35
N ALA A 27 35.17 -41.48 7.90
CA ALA A 27 34.90 -42.76 8.57
C ALA A 27 36.14 -43.66 8.75
N GLU A 28 37.19 -43.45 7.95
CA GLU A 28 38.44 -44.23 8.03
C GLU A 28 39.22 -43.94 9.32
N SER A 29 39.18 -42.70 9.80
CA SER A 29 39.88 -42.26 11.02
C SER A 29 38.92 -41.91 12.17
N TYR A 30 37.67 -41.59 11.84
CA TYR A 30 36.60 -41.28 12.77
C TYR A 30 35.42 -42.24 12.51
N PRO A 31 35.46 -43.49 13.03
CA PRO A 31 34.48 -44.52 12.68
C PRO A 31 33.02 -44.12 12.90
N ALA A 32 32.73 -43.24 13.85
CA ALA A 32 31.39 -42.72 14.09
C ALA A 32 30.83 -41.94 12.89
N CYS A 33 31.67 -41.34 12.04
CA CYS A 33 31.22 -40.66 10.81
C CYS A 33 30.55 -41.60 9.80
N GLY A 34 30.75 -42.92 9.91
CA GLY A 34 30.06 -43.95 9.11
C GLY A 34 28.80 -44.53 9.77
N GLY A 35 28.30 -43.91 10.85
CA GLY A 35 27.08 -44.32 11.53
C GLY A 35 25.80 -44.09 10.72
N GLN A 36 24.65 -44.47 11.28
CA GLN A 36 23.34 -44.42 10.61
C GLN A 36 22.43 -43.27 11.12
N SER A 37 22.90 -42.51 12.11
CA SER A 37 22.22 -41.35 12.66
C SER A 37 23.03 -40.07 12.41
N GLN A 38 23.66 -39.98 11.24
CA GLN A 38 24.53 -38.87 10.89
C GLN A 38 23.74 -37.60 10.50
N SER A 39 24.35 -36.44 10.71
CA SER A 39 23.85 -35.12 10.33
C SER A 39 24.84 -34.40 9.41
N PRO A 40 24.40 -33.47 8.55
CA PRO A 40 23.03 -32.95 8.39
C PRO A 40 22.12 -33.85 7.53
N ILE A 41 20.82 -33.55 7.47
CA ILE A 41 19.82 -34.27 6.65
C ILE A 41 19.02 -33.32 5.75
N THR A 42 18.35 -33.86 4.73
CA THR A 42 17.29 -33.13 4.03
C THR A 42 16.01 -33.16 4.85
N LEU A 43 15.56 -31.98 5.26
CA LEU A 43 14.29 -31.75 5.91
C LEU A 43 13.18 -31.68 4.82
N PRO A 44 11.99 -32.26 5.04
CA PRO A 44 10.85 -32.13 4.13
C PRO A 44 10.33 -30.68 4.07
N ALA A 45 9.32 -30.43 3.24
CA ALA A 45 8.53 -29.22 3.38
C ALA A 45 7.69 -29.28 4.67
N ILE A 46 7.61 -28.19 5.42
CA ILE A 46 7.02 -28.18 6.78
C ILE A 46 5.56 -28.59 6.73
N HIS A 47 4.79 -28.06 5.79
CA HIS A 47 3.36 -28.37 5.66
C HIS A 47 3.11 -29.86 5.45
N LYS A 48 3.93 -30.50 4.61
CA LYS A 48 3.84 -31.94 4.35
C LYS A 48 4.23 -32.74 5.59
N ALA A 49 5.26 -32.32 6.28
CA ALA A 49 5.70 -32.96 7.51
C ALA A 49 4.66 -32.85 8.64
N MET A 50 3.93 -31.73 8.73
CA MET A 50 2.81 -31.57 9.68
C MET A 50 1.64 -32.49 9.36
N GLN A 51 1.32 -32.69 8.06
CA GLN A 51 0.29 -33.63 7.62
C GLN A 51 0.67 -35.09 7.95
N ASP A 52 1.94 -35.45 7.75
CA ASP A 52 2.44 -36.82 7.93
C ASP A 52 2.67 -37.20 9.41
N ALA A 53 3.21 -36.28 10.23
CA ALA A 53 3.63 -36.59 11.60
C ALA A 53 2.51 -36.45 12.65
N GLY A 54 1.43 -35.75 12.33
CA GLY A 54 0.43 -35.31 13.31
C GLY A 54 0.97 -34.20 14.21
N SER A 55 0.20 -33.12 14.38
CA SER A 55 0.64 -31.96 15.18
C SER A 55 0.88 -32.34 16.64
N ALA A 56 2.13 -32.24 17.11
CA ALA A 56 2.43 -32.24 18.54
C ALA A 56 2.52 -30.80 19.03
N LEU A 57 1.77 -30.47 20.10
CA LEU A 57 1.98 -29.24 20.87
C LEU A 57 3.34 -29.36 21.57
N GLY A 58 4.39 -28.84 20.95
CA GLY A 58 5.71 -28.76 21.57
C GLY A 58 5.69 -27.83 22.78
N GLN A 59 6.39 -28.19 23.86
CA GLN A 59 6.74 -27.20 24.88
C GLN A 59 7.70 -26.19 24.26
N GLY A 60 7.40 -24.89 24.39
CA GLY A 60 8.21 -23.82 23.82
C GLY A 60 9.66 -23.88 24.31
N LEU A 61 10.58 -23.42 23.46
CA LEU A 61 11.99 -23.26 23.83
C LEU A 61 12.11 -22.13 24.86
N HIS A 62 12.41 -22.47 26.11
CA HIS A 62 12.62 -21.48 27.17
C HIS A 62 14.10 -21.09 27.23
N LEU A 63 14.40 -19.83 26.89
CA LEU A 63 15.76 -19.28 26.83
C LEU A 63 16.07 -18.53 28.13
N ASN A 64 17.17 -18.86 28.79
CA ASN A 64 17.64 -18.24 30.04
C ASN A 64 19.07 -17.69 29.87
N GLY A 65 19.50 -16.75 30.71
CA GLY A 65 20.89 -16.28 30.76
C GLY A 65 21.25 -15.33 29.61
N LEU A 66 20.64 -14.14 29.61
CA LEU A 66 20.90 -13.12 28.59
C LEU A 66 22.32 -12.52 28.75
N CYS A 67 23.22 -12.73 27.78
CA CYS A 67 24.59 -12.21 27.81
C CYS A 67 24.81 -11.12 26.74
N THR A 68 25.82 -10.26 26.96
CA THR A 68 26.19 -9.15 26.06
C THR A 68 27.71 -9.04 25.87
N ARG A 69 28.47 -10.08 26.26
CA ARG A 69 29.92 -10.10 26.07
C ARG A 69 30.44 -11.52 25.90
N TYR A 70 31.26 -11.70 24.88
CA TYR A 70 31.69 -13.00 24.35
C TYR A 70 33.16 -12.97 23.93
N LYS A 71 33.82 -14.13 23.87
CA LYS A 71 35.12 -14.26 23.20
C LYS A 71 34.98 -15.04 21.89
N ALA A 72 35.39 -14.44 20.79
CA ALA A 72 35.37 -15.09 19.50
C ALA A 72 36.79 -15.45 19.04
N ALA A 73 36.95 -16.61 18.41
CA ALA A 73 38.21 -17.02 17.79
C ALA A 73 37.94 -17.88 16.55
N VAL A 74 38.59 -17.54 15.44
CA VAL A 74 38.57 -18.37 14.24
C VAL A 74 39.40 -19.64 14.49
N ASN A 75 38.84 -20.79 14.15
CA ASN A 75 39.61 -22.03 14.04
C ASN A 75 39.88 -22.34 12.56
N SER A 76 40.53 -23.47 12.27
CA SER A 76 40.88 -23.86 10.89
C SER A 76 39.69 -24.13 9.96
N HIS A 77 38.45 -24.17 10.48
CA HIS A 77 37.27 -24.69 9.79
C HIS A 77 36.06 -23.73 9.81
N THR A 78 35.93 -22.90 10.85
CA THR A 78 34.86 -21.91 10.99
C THR A 78 35.25 -20.86 12.05
N TRP A 79 34.40 -19.86 12.21
CA TRP A 79 34.50 -18.96 13.33
C TRP A 79 33.63 -19.41 14.48
N LYS A 80 34.26 -19.59 15.64
CA LYS A 80 33.62 -20.15 16.83
C LYS A 80 33.61 -19.09 17.94
N VAL A 81 32.44 -18.83 18.48
CA VAL A 81 32.27 -18.00 19.67
C VAL A 81 32.22 -18.90 20.90
N THR A 82 33.00 -18.52 21.92
CA THR A 82 33.18 -19.26 23.17
C THR A 82 33.24 -18.29 24.36
N ASP A 83 33.21 -18.80 25.60
CA ASP A 83 33.43 -18.02 26.83
C ASP A 83 32.45 -16.84 27.04
N PHE A 84 31.39 -17.11 27.79
CA PHE A 84 30.28 -16.20 28.08
C PHE A 84 30.54 -15.47 29.42
N ALA A 85 31.18 -14.30 29.34
CA ALA A 85 31.80 -13.67 30.52
C ALA A 85 30.87 -12.74 31.34
N LYS A 86 29.73 -12.29 30.79
CA LYS A 86 28.77 -11.41 31.49
C LYS A 86 27.33 -11.67 31.04
N CYS A 87 26.62 -12.43 31.85
CA CYS A 87 25.20 -12.72 31.67
C CYS A 87 24.42 -12.11 32.85
N ASN A 88 23.19 -11.65 32.59
CA ASN A 88 22.37 -10.91 33.57
C ASN A 88 22.10 -11.70 34.86
N ASP A 89 22.19 -13.03 34.81
CA ASP A 89 21.78 -13.95 35.88
C ASP A 89 22.98 -14.66 36.55
N GLY A 90 24.21 -14.34 36.14
CA GLY A 90 25.45 -14.92 36.68
C GLY A 90 25.86 -16.30 36.15
N GLY A 91 25.01 -16.96 35.36
CA GLY A 91 25.28 -18.23 34.66
C GLY A 91 25.36 -18.09 33.12
N PRO A 92 25.94 -19.07 32.41
CA PRO A 92 25.96 -19.10 30.95
C PRO A 92 24.54 -19.16 30.34
N PRO A 93 24.35 -18.77 29.06
CA PRO A 93 23.05 -18.90 28.40
C PRO A 93 22.59 -20.36 28.39
N SER A 94 21.32 -20.63 28.69
CA SER A 94 20.76 -21.99 28.71
C SER A 94 19.40 -22.06 28.01
N ILE A 95 19.02 -23.28 27.62
CA ILE A 95 17.72 -23.61 27.04
C ILE A 95 17.10 -24.79 27.77
N THR A 96 15.79 -24.73 28.02
CA THR A 96 15.04 -25.90 28.50
C THR A 96 14.31 -26.56 27.34
N TYR A 97 14.54 -27.85 27.13
CA TYR A 97 13.88 -28.67 26.12
C TYR A 97 13.36 -29.96 26.74
N GLN A 98 12.07 -30.25 26.57
CA GLN A 98 11.38 -31.40 27.17
C GLN A 98 11.60 -31.56 28.69
N GLY A 99 11.67 -30.44 29.42
CA GLY A 99 11.87 -30.41 30.87
C GLY A 99 13.32 -30.59 31.33
N GLU A 100 14.27 -30.72 30.40
CA GLU A 100 15.71 -30.84 30.68
C GLU A 100 16.42 -29.54 30.33
N GLU A 101 17.39 -29.13 31.15
CA GLU A 101 18.17 -27.91 30.94
C GLU A 101 19.49 -28.19 30.21
N TYR A 102 19.80 -27.38 29.20
CA TYR A 102 21.00 -27.45 28.39
C TYR A 102 21.73 -26.10 28.41
N THR A 103 23.01 -26.11 28.73
CA THR A 103 23.86 -24.91 28.79
C THR A 103 24.60 -24.69 27.47
N MET A 104 24.60 -23.48 26.91
CA MET A 104 25.32 -23.13 25.70
C MET A 104 26.83 -23.22 25.92
N LEU A 105 27.50 -23.98 25.05
CA LEU A 105 28.95 -24.11 25.03
C LEU A 105 29.60 -23.16 24.02
N GLN A 106 28.97 -23.00 22.86
CA GLN A 106 29.51 -22.27 21.72
C GLN A 106 28.44 -22.05 20.65
N PHE A 107 28.72 -21.13 19.73
CA PHE A 107 28.05 -21.11 18.43
C PHE A 107 29.02 -20.83 17.28
N HIS A 108 28.64 -21.27 16.08
CA HIS A 108 29.43 -21.15 14.86
C HIS A 108 28.52 -21.12 13.62
N TRP A 109 29.10 -20.95 12.44
CA TRP A 109 28.37 -20.81 11.18
C TRP A 109 28.92 -21.73 10.08
N HIS A 110 28.07 -22.00 9.09
CA HIS A 110 28.39 -22.69 7.85
C HIS A 110 27.81 -21.92 6.66
N ALA A 111 28.48 -21.89 5.51
CA ALA A 111 27.94 -21.41 4.24
C ALA A 111 28.36 -22.33 3.08
N PRO A 112 27.40 -22.85 2.27
CA PRO A 112 25.93 -22.75 2.43
C PRO A 112 25.44 -23.44 3.73
N SER A 113 24.12 -23.48 3.96
CA SER A 113 23.56 -24.24 5.09
C SER A 113 23.98 -25.71 5.05
N GLU A 114 24.02 -26.37 6.21
CA GLU A 114 24.30 -27.81 6.29
C GLU A 114 23.01 -28.60 6.04
N HIS A 115 21.91 -28.22 6.70
CA HIS A 115 20.59 -28.75 6.39
C HIS A 115 20.06 -28.19 5.08
N SER A 116 19.31 -29.00 4.35
CA SER A 116 18.48 -28.55 3.24
C SER A 116 17.00 -28.71 3.58
N VAL A 117 16.14 -27.86 3.03
CA VAL A 117 14.68 -27.94 3.18
C VAL A 117 14.08 -28.21 1.81
N ALA A 118 13.31 -29.29 1.69
CA ALA A 118 12.79 -29.82 0.43
C ALA A 118 13.86 -29.92 -0.68
N GLY A 119 15.08 -30.32 -0.28
CA GLY A 119 16.23 -30.48 -1.18
C GLY A 119 16.95 -29.20 -1.60
N LYS A 120 16.57 -28.03 -1.05
CA LYS A 120 17.23 -26.74 -1.30
C LYS A 120 18.04 -26.30 -0.08
N PHE A 121 19.27 -25.83 -0.29
CA PHE A 121 20.08 -25.21 0.75
C PHE A 121 19.77 -23.72 0.89
N TYR A 122 19.89 -23.21 2.12
CA TYR A 122 19.90 -21.79 2.43
C TYR A 122 21.31 -21.21 2.29
N ASP A 123 21.42 -19.89 2.32
CA ASP A 123 22.69 -19.18 2.06
C ASP A 123 23.76 -19.44 3.13
N ALA A 124 23.33 -19.65 4.38
CA ALA A 124 24.17 -20.04 5.51
C ALA A 124 23.34 -20.71 6.62
N GLU A 125 24.00 -21.29 7.62
CA GLU A 125 23.37 -21.85 8.83
C GLU A 125 24.22 -21.53 10.08
N THR A 126 23.56 -21.14 11.17
CA THR A 126 24.19 -20.96 12.49
C THR A 126 23.85 -22.15 13.39
N HIS A 127 24.87 -22.71 14.05
CA HIS A 127 24.72 -23.76 15.05
C HIS A 127 25.00 -23.22 16.44
N PHE A 128 23.98 -23.23 17.30
CA PHE A 128 24.12 -22.99 18.74
C PHE A 128 24.21 -24.34 19.46
N VAL A 129 25.37 -24.63 20.03
CA VAL A 129 25.67 -25.93 20.64
C VAL A 129 25.53 -25.84 22.15
N HIS A 130 24.71 -26.73 22.72
CA HIS A 130 24.42 -26.83 24.13
C HIS A 130 24.74 -28.23 24.65
N GLN A 131 24.95 -28.35 25.96
CA GLN A 131 25.13 -29.63 26.64
C GLN A 131 24.19 -29.73 27.83
N LYS A 132 23.58 -30.91 28.01
CA LYS A 132 22.71 -31.18 29.15
C LYS A 132 23.43 -30.92 30.47
N VAL A 133 22.76 -30.25 31.40
CA VAL A 133 23.33 -29.98 32.73
C VAL A 133 23.67 -31.30 33.42
N GLY A 134 24.95 -31.46 33.78
CA GLY A 134 25.49 -32.66 34.43
C GLY A 134 26.21 -33.64 33.50
N SER A 135 26.11 -33.47 32.18
CA SER A 135 26.86 -34.25 31.18
C SER A 135 28.25 -33.64 30.93
N THR A 136 29.16 -34.40 30.31
CA THR A 136 30.54 -33.96 30.03
C THR A 136 30.98 -34.41 28.64
N GLY A 137 31.98 -33.73 28.06
CA GLY A 137 32.54 -34.13 26.77
C GLY A 137 31.57 -33.88 25.63
N THR A 138 31.38 -34.86 24.75
CA THR A 138 30.43 -34.83 23.61
C THR A 138 29.11 -35.52 23.92
N ASP A 139 28.85 -35.90 25.18
CA ASP A 139 27.62 -36.56 25.59
C ASP A 139 26.45 -35.55 25.71
N ASP A 140 25.26 -36.02 25.35
CA ASP A 140 23.96 -35.34 25.48
C ASP A 140 23.95 -33.88 24.97
N LEU A 141 24.34 -33.71 23.70
CA LEU A 141 24.35 -32.39 23.08
C LEU A 141 22.97 -32.04 22.53
N LEU A 142 22.63 -30.75 22.58
CA LEU A 142 21.49 -30.18 21.88
C LEU A 142 21.98 -29.04 20.98
N VAL A 143 21.75 -29.17 19.68
CA VAL A 143 22.18 -28.18 18.70
C VAL A 143 20.97 -27.52 18.05
N ILE A 144 20.93 -26.19 18.13
CA ILE A 144 19.93 -25.39 17.44
C ILE A 144 20.52 -24.89 16.12
N GLY A 145 19.97 -25.35 15.00
CA GLY A 145 20.26 -24.87 13.66
C GLY A 145 19.35 -23.71 13.30
N VAL A 146 19.94 -22.60 12.85
CA VAL A 146 19.22 -21.41 12.38
C VAL A 146 19.63 -21.15 10.93
N LEU A 147 18.70 -21.30 10.01
CA LEU A 147 18.92 -21.06 8.57
C LEU A 147 19.00 -19.56 8.30
N LEU A 148 19.82 -19.11 7.35
CA LEU A 148 19.97 -17.70 6.97
C LEU A 148 19.71 -17.51 5.47
N ALA A 149 18.97 -16.46 5.10
CA ALA A 149 18.75 -16.09 3.70
C ALA A 149 19.24 -14.66 3.42
N ALA A 150 19.96 -14.47 2.32
CA ALA A 150 20.46 -13.19 1.87
C ALA A 150 19.41 -12.40 1.08
N ASN A 151 18.25 -12.14 1.67
CA ASN A 151 17.12 -11.45 1.04
C ASN A 151 16.80 -10.07 1.65
N SER A 152 17.65 -9.54 2.53
CA SER A 152 17.46 -8.23 3.16
C SER A 152 18.25 -7.12 2.46
N HIS A 153 17.66 -5.92 2.40
CA HIS A 153 18.34 -4.70 1.96
C HIS A 153 19.18 -4.03 3.07
N THR A 154 19.00 -4.45 4.32
CA THR A 154 19.76 -3.96 5.47
C THR A 154 20.54 -5.10 6.12
N ASP A 155 21.70 -4.78 6.66
CA ASP A 155 22.52 -5.74 7.41
C ASP A 155 21.78 -6.23 8.67
N ASN A 156 21.84 -7.52 8.94
CA ASN A 156 21.38 -8.11 10.18
C ASN A 156 22.24 -7.59 11.34
N ALA A 157 21.61 -6.97 12.34
CA ALA A 157 22.31 -6.31 13.43
C ALA A 157 23.16 -7.27 14.29
N PHE A 158 22.66 -8.48 14.54
CA PHE A 158 23.44 -9.50 15.24
C PHE A 158 24.68 -9.87 14.43
N LEU A 159 24.53 -10.22 13.15
CA LEU A 159 25.67 -10.59 12.32
C LEU A 159 26.68 -9.45 12.14
N ALA A 160 26.22 -8.19 12.15
CA ALA A 160 27.08 -7.01 12.05
C ALA A 160 28.03 -6.84 13.25
N ASP A 161 27.65 -7.30 14.44
CA ASP A 161 28.52 -7.29 15.64
C ASP A 161 29.63 -8.35 15.56
N TYR A 162 29.43 -9.39 14.75
CA TYR A 162 30.38 -10.49 14.60
C TYR A 162 31.12 -10.39 13.26
N TRP A 163 30.48 -10.66 12.13
CA TRP A 163 31.15 -10.99 10.85
C TRP A 163 32.28 -10.04 10.40
N PRO A 164 32.28 -8.72 10.69
CA PRO A 164 33.42 -7.85 10.43
C PRO A 164 34.73 -8.22 11.15
N HIS A 165 34.68 -9.00 12.24
CA HIS A 165 35.82 -9.45 13.05
C HIS A 165 36.29 -10.88 12.72
N PHE A 166 35.84 -11.44 11.60
CA PHE A 166 36.22 -12.79 11.17
C PHE A 166 37.69 -12.81 10.70
N ASP A 167 38.62 -12.95 11.66
CA ASP A 167 40.05 -13.10 11.41
C ASP A 167 40.71 -14.06 12.42
N ASN A 168 42.00 -14.39 12.21
CA ASN A 168 42.74 -15.31 13.08
C ASN A 168 43.11 -14.73 14.47
N ALA A 169 42.72 -13.50 14.79
CA ALA A 169 42.92 -12.92 16.11
C ALA A 169 41.80 -13.32 17.08
N LYS A 170 42.14 -13.36 18.37
CA LYS A 170 41.13 -13.51 19.43
C LYS A 170 40.52 -12.15 19.69
N HIS A 171 39.20 -12.05 19.52
CA HIS A 171 38.45 -10.82 19.77
C HIS A 171 37.62 -10.97 21.05
N ASP A 172 37.71 -9.95 21.92
CA ASP A 172 36.75 -9.77 23.01
C ASP A 172 35.61 -8.90 22.46
N ILE A 173 34.53 -9.55 22.04
CA ILE A 173 33.40 -8.88 21.40
C ILE A 173 32.42 -8.52 22.51
N SER A 174 32.32 -7.23 22.81
CA SER A 174 31.21 -6.68 23.58
C SER A 174 30.03 -6.43 22.65
N ALA A 175 29.39 -7.51 22.20
CA ALA A 175 28.18 -7.41 21.39
C ALA A 175 27.09 -6.80 22.29
N GLY A 176 26.63 -5.59 21.94
CA GLY A 176 25.55 -4.93 22.68
C GLY A 176 24.21 -5.67 22.59
N ILE A 177 24.20 -6.78 21.83
CA ILE A 177 23.04 -7.46 21.29
C ILE A 177 23.10 -8.93 21.71
N ASN A 178 21.96 -9.43 22.20
CA ASN A 178 21.82 -10.79 22.67
C ASN A 178 21.30 -11.71 21.54
N PRO A 179 21.98 -12.83 21.21
CA PRO A 179 21.58 -13.74 20.13
C PRO A 179 20.14 -14.25 20.32
N TYR A 180 19.81 -14.69 21.54
CA TYR A 180 18.48 -15.20 21.84
C TYR A 180 17.40 -14.15 21.76
N ALA A 181 17.69 -12.86 21.95
CA ALA A 181 16.69 -11.80 21.93
C ALA A 181 16.50 -11.13 20.55
N THR A 182 17.49 -11.26 19.66
CA THR A 182 17.56 -10.43 18.44
C THR A 182 17.91 -11.20 17.18
N PHE A 183 18.49 -12.40 17.31
CA PHE A 183 18.82 -13.26 16.18
C PHE A 183 17.80 -14.38 16.01
N PHE A 184 17.22 -14.88 17.10
CA PHE A 184 16.18 -15.90 17.03
C PHE A 184 14.90 -15.30 16.45
N PRO A 185 14.33 -15.90 15.39
CA PRO A 185 13.23 -15.31 14.61
C PRO A 185 11.90 -15.21 15.37
N ASP A 186 11.71 -15.99 16.45
CA ASP A 186 10.50 -15.92 17.27
C ASP A 186 10.82 -16.12 18.78
N GLN A 187 10.46 -15.16 19.62
CA GLN A 187 10.71 -15.11 21.08
C GLN A 187 9.66 -15.89 21.90
N GLY A 188 9.15 -17.03 21.39
CA GLY A 188 8.19 -17.83 22.16
C GLY A 188 7.35 -18.82 21.36
N ASN A 189 7.29 -18.69 20.03
CA ASN A 189 6.51 -19.52 19.13
C ASN A 189 7.40 -20.16 18.04
N THR A 190 8.54 -20.72 18.45
CA THR A 190 9.48 -21.28 17.47
C THR A 190 8.91 -22.53 16.81
N SER A 191 8.61 -22.41 15.52
CA SER A 191 8.43 -23.54 14.63
C SER A 191 9.80 -24.20 14.38
N TYR A 192 9.92 -25.51 14.55
CA TYR A 192 11.17 -26.25 14.39
C TYR A 192 10.97 -27.71 13.97
N TYR A 193 12.01 -28.26 13.33
CA TYR A 193 12.24 -29.68 13.19
C TYR A 193 13.04 -30.22 14.37
N ALA A 194 12.73 -31.39 14.88
CA ALA A 194 13.57 -32.08 15.86
C ALA A 194 13.80 -33.55 15.51
N TYR A 195 15.06 -33.98 15.58
CA TYR A 195 15.49 -35.35 15.30
C TYR A 195 16.78 -35.68 16.04
N SER A 196 17.04 -36.96 16.30
CA SER A 196 18.31 -37.42 16.86
C SER A 196 19.33 -37.60 15.74
N GLY A 197 20.52 -37.02 15.90
CA GLY A 197 21.55 -36.97 14.88
C GLY A 197 22.96 -36.96 15.46
N SER A 198 23.89 -36.38 14.71
CA SER A 198 25.31 -36.34 15.07
C SER A 198 25.89 -34.93 15.06
N LEU A 199 27.12 -34.79 15.54
CA LEU A 199 27.97 -33.69 15.13
C LEU A 199 28.17 -33.75 13.60
N THR A 200 28.17 -32.58 12.93
CA THR A 200 28.41 -32.47 11.48
C THR A 200 29.89 -32.39 11.11
N THR A 201 30.77 -32.47 12.10
CA THR A 201 32.23 -32.51 11.92
C THR A 201 32.82 -33.67 12.73
N PRO A 202 34.00 -34.19 12.36
CA PRO A 202 34.70 -35.19 13.16
C PRO A 202 34.80 -34.81 14.65
N PRO A 203 34.57 -35.76 15.58
CA PRO A 203 34.46 -37.21 15.35
C PRO A 203 33.09 -37.74 14.88
N CYS A 204 32.11 -36.87 14.62
CA CYS A 204 30.75 -37.21 14.17
C CYS A 204 29.92 -38.07 15.15
N ASP A 205 30.15 -37.90 16.45
CA ASP A 205 29.42 -38.62 17.50
C ASP A 205 27.90 -38.45 17.35
N GLU A 206 27.15 -39.55 17.40
CA GLU A 206 25.67 -39.62 17.28
C GLU A 206 24.98 -39.29 18.62
N THR A 207 25.38 -38.18 19.24
CA THR A 207 24.95 -37.76 20.58
C THR A 207 24.11 -36.47 20.55
N VAL A 208 23.76 -35.98 19.36
CA VAL A 208 23.15 -34.67 19.17
C VAL A 208 21.64 -34.79 19.01
N GLN A 209 20.90 -34.13 19.88
CA GLN A 209 19.51 -33.79 19.62
C GLN A 209 19.47 -32.49 18.79
N TRP A 210 19.05 -32.60 17.55
CA TRP A 210 18.90 -31.45 16.67
C TRP A 210 17.55 -30.76 16.87
N ILE A 211 17.58 -29.44 16.83
CA ILE A 211 16.44 -28.54 16.69
C ILE A 211 16.76 -27.58 15.54
N VAL A 212 16.15 -27.75 14.38
CA VAL A 212 16.37 -26.83 13.25
C VAL A 212 15.18 -25.89 13.16
N LEU A 213 15.41 -24.60 13.42
CA LEU A 213 14.37 -23.58 13.32
C LEU A 213 13.92 -23.47 11.87
N THR A 214 12.61 -23.39 11.68
CA THR A 214 12.04 -23.36 10.35
C THR A 214 12.13 -21.98 9.71
N THR A 215 11.96 -20.92 10.51
CA THR A 215 11.97 -19.53 10.03
C THR A 215 13.42 -19.08 9.79
N PRO A 216 13.83 -18.80 8.54
CA PRO A 216 15.18 -18.33 8.28
C PRO A 216 15.37 -16.89 8.77
N VAL A 217 16.59 -16.57 9.18
CA VAL A 217 16.97 -15.21 9.59
C VAL A 217 17.45 -14.41 8.37
N PRO A 218 16.85 -13.25 8.06
CA PRO A 218 17.28 -12.41 6.95
C PRO A 218 18.66 -11.78 7.21
N MET A 219 19.47 -11.69 6.16
CA MET A 219 20.74 -10.95 6.11
C MET A 219 20.91 -10.27 4.75
N SER A 220 21.88 -9.36 4.64
CA SER A 220 22.19 -8.71 3.36
C SER A 220 23.11 -9.57 2.49
N TYR A 221 23.04 -9.38 1.17
CA TYR A 221 24.01 -9.98 0.24
C TYR A 221 25.46 -9.57 0.55
N ASN A 222 25.67 -8.35 1.07
CA ASN A 222 26.99 -7.89 1.46
C ASN A 222 27.54 -8.71 2.62
N GLN A 223 26.74 -8.94 3.66
CA GLN A 223 27.12 -9.80 4.78
C GLN A 223 27.49 -11.21 4.30
N LEU A 224 26.64 -11.84 3.47
CA LEU A 224 26.91 -13.18 2.93
C LEU A 224 28.24 -13.22 2.16
N SER A 225 28.51 -12.20 1.34
CA SER A 225 29.73 -12.14 0.54
C SER A 225 31.00 -12.04 1.39
N VAL A 226 30.96 -11.27 2.48
CA VAL A 226 32.07 -11.13 3.44
C VAL A 226 32.33 -12.47 4.12
N TYR A 227 31.27 -13.16 4.58
CA TYR A 227 31.40 -14.45 5.24
C TYR A 227 31.95 -15.54 4.30
N LYS A 228 31.42 -15.66 3.07
CA LYS A 228 31.92 -16.61 2.07
C LYS A 228 33.40 -16.38 1.73
N ALA A 229 33.83 -15.12 1.62
CA ALA A 229 35.23 -14.79 1.40
C ALA A 229 36.13 -15.22 2.58
N ALA A 230 35.64 -15.05 3.81
CA ALA A 230 36.37 -15.45 5.01
C ALA A 230 36.48 -16.98 5.14
N VAL A 231 35.40 -17.71 4.85
CA VAL A 231 35.41 -19.19 4.79
C VAL A 231 36.37 -19.68 3.73
N ALA A 232 36.36 -19.12 2.52
CA ALA A 232 37.29 -19.51 1.45
C ALA A 232 38.77 -19.26 1.78
N ALA A 233 39.07 -18.47 2.82
CA ALA A 233 40.44 -18.16 3.23
C ALA A 233 40.99 -19.09 4.33
N LEU A 234 40.18 -20.00 4.91
CA LEU A 234 40.64 -20.87 6.00
C LEU A 234 41.40 -22.10 5.47
N PRO A 235 42.38 -22.62 6.25
CA PRO A 235 43.24 -23.73 5.82
C PRO A 235 42.50 -25.02 5.45
N GLN A 236 41.33 -25.30 6.03
CA GLN A 236 40.60 -26.56 5.81
C GLN A 236 39.35 -26.40 4.92
N THR A 237 39.21 -25.24 4.27
CA THR A 237 38.05 -24.91 3.42
C THR A 237 38.46 -24.17 2.15
N PHE A 238 39.73 -23.78 1.98
CA PHE A 238 40.17 -23.05 0.79
C PHE A 238 40.01 -23.85 -0.51
N GLU A 239 40.03 -25.19 -0.44
CA GLU A 239 39.82 -26.05 -1.61
C GLU A 239 38.33 -26.23 -1.93
N SER A 240 37.48 -26.45 -0.92
CA SER A 240 36.04 -26.61 -1.08
C SER A 240 35.31 -25.29 -1.32
N LEU A 241 35.90 -24.16 -0.89
CA LEU A 241 35.30 -22.82 -0.82
C LEU A 241 34.07 -22.73 0.10
N THR A 242 33.70 -23.84 0.72
CA THR A 242 32.57 -23.99 1.64
C THR A 242 33.00 -24.77 2.86
N ASN A 243 32.22 -24.68 3.93
CA ASN A 243 32.48 -25.37 5.19
C ASN A 243 31.27 -26.17 5.67
N ASN A 244 30.46 -26.70 4.77
CA ASN A 244 29.31 -27.53 5.07
C ASN A 244 29.59 -28.99 4.71
N ARG A 245 29.14 -29.93 5.54
CA ARG A 245 29.15 -31.36 5.28
C ARG A 245 28.04 -31.72 4.27
N PRO A 246 28.27 -32.69 3.37
CA PRO A 246 27.21 -33.25 2.53
C PRO A 246 26.06 -33.85 3.34
N ILE A 247 24.85 -33.85 2.74
CA ILE A 247 23.65 -34.47 3.32
C ILE A 247 23.87 -35.95 3.60
N GLN A 248 23.38 -36.39 4.75
CA GLN A 248 23.38 -37.78 5.21
C GLN A 248 21.96 -38.36 5.11
N ASP A 249 21.87 -39.68 4.94
CA ASP A 249 20.59 -40.36 4.83
C ASP A 249 19.80 -40.29 6.14
N LEU A 250 18.48 -40.06 6.06
CA LEU A 250 17.60 -40.07 7.23
C LEU A 250 17.55 -41.47 7.88
N HIS A 251 17.73 -42.53 7.09
CA HIS A 251 17.54 -43.92 7.49
C HIS A 251 16.18 -44.13 8.18
N ASP A 252 16.12 -44.88 9.27
CA ASP A 252 14.87 -45.18 10.00
C ASP A 252 14.53 -44.14 11.08
N ARG A 253 15.23 -42.98 11.10
CA ARG A 253 15.02 -41.96 12.14
C ARG A 253 13.67 -41.27 11.98
N THR A 254 13.03 -41.00 13.12
CA THR A 254 11.82 -40.19 13.16
C THR A 254 12.18 -38.71 13.21
N LEU A 255 11.58 -37.95 12.31
CA LEU A 255 11.60 -36.49 12.32
C LEU A 255 10.30 -35.99 12.95
N SER A 256 10.41 -35.12 13.95
CA SER A 256 9.27 -34.40 14.53
C SER A 256 9.24 -32.97 14.04
N VAL A 257 8.03 -32.43 13.87
CA VAL A 257 7.82 -31.04 13.43
C VAL A 257 6.85 -30.37 14.39
N VAL A 258 7.26 -29.21 14.89
CA VAL A 258 6.43 -28.31 15.67
C VAL A 258 6.29 -27.04 14.86
N SER A 259 5.08 -26.64 14.49
CA SER A 259 4.86 -25.35 13.86
C SER A 259 3.51 -24.75 14.20
N ASP A 260 3.49 -23.44 14.36
CA ASP A 260 2.31 -22.59 14.56
C ASP A 260 1.99 -21.75 13.31
N ILE A 261 2.80 -21.86 12.26
CA ILE A 261 2.62 -21.14 11.00
C ILE A 261 1.65 -21.92 10.12
N GLY A 262 0.40 -21.48 10.09
CA GLY A 262 -0.67 -22.18 9.38
C GLY A 262 -0.59 -22.09 7.85
N TYR A 263 -0.02 -21.02 7.29
CA TYR A 263 0.04 -20.76 5.85
C TYR A 263 1.05 -19.65 5.50
N THR A 264 1.34 -19.47 4.21
CA THR A 264 2.17 -18.39 3.65
C THR A 264 1.52 -17.80 2.40
N TYR A 265 1.96 -16.61 1.98
CA TYR A 265 1.54 -15.96 0.74
C TYR A 265 2.41 -16.34 -0.47
N ALA A 266 3.48 -17.11 -0.26
CA ALA A 266 4.32 -17.60 -1.36
C ALA A 266 3.71 -18.86 -1.99
N GLU A 267 3.54 -18.84 -3.30
CA GLU A 267 3.26 -20.05 -4.09
C GLU A 267 4.47 -20.98 -4.10
N GLU A 268 4.24 -22.29 -4.22
CA GLU A 268 5.30 -23.33 -4.21
C GLU A 268 6.20 -23.30 -2.95
N SER A 269 5.67 -22.78 -1.84
CA SER A 269 6.42 -22.67 -0.59
C SER A 269 6.78 -24.03 -0.01
N THR A 270 8.03 -24.15 0.45
CA THR A 270 8.50 -25.30 1.23
C THR A 270 8.28 -25.10 2.73
N PHE A 271 7.85 -23.90 3.13
CA PHE A 271 7.78 -23.45 4.50
C PHE A 271 6.37 -23.54 5.12
N ALA A 272 5.31 -23.25 4.37
CA ALA A 272 3.93 -23.44 4.82
C ALA A 272 3.03 -23.67 3.59
N PRO A 273 1.76 -24.07 3.72
CA PRO A 273 0.85 -24.11 2.58
C PRO A 273 0.78 -22.72 1.92
N GLY A 274 1.15 -22.66 0.64
CA GLY A 274 1.02 -21.48 -0.22
C GLY A 274 -0.38 -21.38 -0.84
N PRO A 275 -0.76 -20.24 -1.45
CA PRO A 275 -2.10 -20.07 -2.04
C PRO A 275 -2.49 -21.14 -3.06
N ASP A 276 -1.50 -21.69 -3.77
CA ASP A 276 -1.60 -22.80 -4.72
C ASP A 276 -2.00 -24.15 -4.09
N THR A 277 -1.74 -24.32 -2.79
CA THR A 277 -1.96 -25.57 -2.03
C THR A 277 -2.87 -25.39 -0.82
N TRP A 278 -3.40 -24.18 -0.57
CA TRP A 278 -4.30 -23.93 0.56
C TRP A 278 -5.48 -24.89 0.61
N ALA A 279 -6.08 -25.25 -0.54
CA ALA A 279 -7.22 -26.16 -0.60
C ALA A 279 -6.95 -27.56 -0.02
N GLU A 280 -5.69 -28.00 0.04
CA GLU A 280 -5.32 -29.30 0.63
C GLU A 280 -5.44 -29.29 2.16
N SER A 281 -5.08 -28.17 2.79
CA SER A 281 -5.14 -27.99 4.25
C SER A 281 -6.42 -27.30 4.72
N TYR A 282 -7.02 -26.49 3.84
CA TYR A 282 -8.19 -25.64 4.07
C TYR A 282 -9.19 -25.84 2.91
N PRO A 283 -10.04 -26.89 2.95
CA PRO A 283 -10.89 -27.25 1.81
C PRO A 283 -11.77 -26.13 1.26
N ALA A 284 -12.20 -25.19 2.10
CA ALA A 284 -12.99 -24.02 1.68
C ALA A 284 -12.23 -23.09 0.72
N CYS A 285 -10.88 -23.05 0.77
CA CYS A 285 -10.07 -22.27 -0.18
C CYS A 285 -10.17 -22.77 -1.63
N GLY A 286 -10.70 -23.98 -1.87
CA GLY A 286 -10.99 -24.53 -3.21
C GLY A 286 -12.40 -24.26 -3.72
N GLY A 287 -13.18 -23.41 -3.04
CA GLY A 287 -14.54 -23.06 -3.45
C GLY A 287 -14.61 -22.17 -4.70
N GLN A 288 -15.83 -21.79 -5.10
CA GLN A 288 -16.09 -21.01 -6.32
C GLN A 288 -16.46 -19.55 -6.06
N SER A 289 -16.57 -19.16 -4.79
CA SER A 289 -16.88 -17.78 -4.36
C SER A 289 -15.67 -17.15 -3.68
N GLN A 290 -14.47 -17.48 -4.16
CA GLN A 290 -13.23 -17.04 -3.54
C GLN A 290 -12.92 -15.57 -3.84
N SER A 291 -12.22 -14.93 -2.92
CA SER A 291 -11.72 -13.55 -2.99
C SER A 291 -10.20 -13.54 -2.78
N PRO A 292 -9.47 -12.54 -3.31
CA PRO A 292 -9.97 -11.32 -3.98
C PRO A 292 -10.27 -11.54 -5.47
N ILE A 293 -10.98 -10.60 -6.11
CA ILE A 293 -11.32 -10.65 -7.54
C ILE A 293 -10.76 -9.46 -8.32
N THR A 294 -10.68 -9.57 -9.65
CA THR A 294 -10.53 -8.40 -10.52
C THR A 294 -11.86 -7.68 -10.66
N LEU A 295 -11.89 -6.43 -10.22
CA LEU A 295 -12.99 -5.50 -10.42
C LEU A 295 -12.84 -4.83 -11.80
N PRO A 296 -13.92 -4.68 -12.58
CA PRO A 296 -13.90 -3.92 -13.84
C PRO A 296 -13.63 -2.42 -13.59
N ALA A 297 -13.55 -1.62 -14.66
CA ALA A 297 -13.66 -0.16 -14.51
C ALA A 297 -15.11 0.18 -14.10
N ILE A 298 -15.29 1.10 -13.15
CA ILE A 298 -16.59 1.29 -12.49
C ILE A 298 -17.65 1.81 -13.45
N HIS A 299 -17.26 2.67 -14.40
CA HIS A 299 -18.17 3.21 -15.40
C HIS A 299 -18.76 2.12 -16.30
N LYS A 300 -17.94 1.14 -16.69
CA LYS A 300 -18.36 -0.01 -17.48
C LYS A 300 -19.29 -0.91 -16.67
N ALA A 301 -18.94 -1.13 -15.41
CA ALA A 301 -19.75 -1.92 -14.50
C ALA A 301 -21.13 -1.30 -14.23
N MET A 302 -21.23 0.03 -14.17
CA MET A 302 -22.51 0.74 -14.05
C MET A 302 -23.41 0.57 -15.28
N GLN A 303 -22.82 0.55 -16.48
CA GLN A 303 -23.56 0.30 -17.72
C GLN A 303 -24.13 -1.13 -17.76
N ASP A 304 -23.34 -2.11 -17.29
CA ASP A 304 -23.70 -3.53 -17.33
C ASP A 304 -24.68 -3.93 -16.21
N ALA A 305 -24.53 -3.39 -14.99
CA ALA A 305 -25.31 -3.80 -13.82
C ALA A 305 -26.69 -3.11 -13.72
N GLY A 306 -26.88 -1.98 -14.42
CA GLY A 306 -28.00 -1.08 -14.20
C GLY A 306 -27.84 -0.30 -12.89
N SER A 307 -28.03 1.01 -12.92
CA SER A 307 -27.83 1.88 -11.76
C SER A 307 -28.77 1.51 -10.60
N ALA A 308 -28.26 0.88 -9.55
CA ALA A 308 -28.93 0.83 -8.27
C ALA A 308 -28.46 2.05 -7.44
N LEU A 309 -29.39 2.96 -7.14
CA LEU A 309 -29.18 3.96 -6.10
C LEU A 309 -29.07 3.22 -4.76
N GLY A 310 -27.84 2.87 -4.35
CA GLY A 310 -27.60 2.17 -3.10
C GLY A 310 -28.04 3.01 -1.89
N GLN A 311 -28.49 2.33 -0.83
CA GLN A 311 -28.54 2.98 0.48
C GLN A 311 -27.09 3.23 0.90
N GLY A 312 -26.76 4.49 1.24
CA GLY A 312 -25.42 4.88 1.63
C GLY A 312 -24.92 4.08 2.84
N LEU A 313 -23.60 3.99 2.99
CA LEU A 313 -22.98 3.38 4.16
C LEU A 313 -23.23 4.27 5.39
N HIS A 314 -24.01 3.78 6.35
CA HIS A 314 -24.26 4.50 7.59
C HIS A 314 -23.25 4.06 8.65
N LEU A 315 -22.28 4.92 8.94
CA LEU A 315 -21.19 4.68 9.88
C LEU A 315 -21.58 5.19 11.28
N ASN A 316 -21.48 4.32 12.29
CA ASN A 316 -21.76 4.61 13.70
C ASN A 316 -20.51 4.31 14.55
N GLY A 317 -20.42 4.90 15.74
CA GLY A 317 -19.30 4.67 16.66
C GLY A 317 -18.00 5.35 16.22
N LEU A 318 -17.81 6.59 16.69
CA LEU A 318 -16.57 7.32 16.49
C LEU A 318 -15.58 6.97 17.61
N CYS A 319 -14.63 6.08 17.33
CA CYS A 319 -13.54 5.70 18.23
C CYS A 319 -12.25 6.45 17.86
N THR A 320 -11.37 6.67 18.83
CA THR A 320 -10.08 7.37 18.63
C THR A 320 -8.91 6.69 19.35
N ARG A 321 -9.12 5.49 19.91
CA ARG A 321 -8.12 4.71 20.63
C ARG A 321 -8.26 3.23 20.27
N TYR A 322 -7.13 2.60 19.97
CA TYR A 322 -7.07 1.25 19.43
C TYR A 322 -5.94 0.46 20.06
N LYS A 323 -6.05 -0.87 20.05
CA LYS A 323 -4.89 -1.74 20.26
C LYS A 323 -4.42 -2.29 18.94
N ALA A 324 -3.15 -2.10 18.66
CA ALA A 324 -2.55 -2.58 17.45
C ALA A 324 -1.37 -3.49 17.81
N ALA A 325 -1.23 -4.58 17.07
CA ALA A 325 -0.05 -5.42 17.12
C ALA A 325 0.20 -6.00 15.73
N VAL A 326 1.47 -6.21 15.42
CA VAL A 326 1.86 -6.99 14.25
C VAL A 326 1.55 -8.47 14.53
N ASN A 327 0.85 -9.12 13.60
CA ASN A 327 0.69 -10.56 13.58
C ASN A 327 1.69 -11.18 12.57
N SER A 328 1.53 -12.45 12.26
CA SER A 328 2.43 -13.19 11.37
C SER A 328 2.44 -12.75 9.89
N HIS A 329 1.55 -11.83 9.45
CA HIS A 329 1.49 -11.34 8.06
C HIS A 329 1.09 -9.85 7.87
N THR A 330 0.67 -9.13 8.91
CA THR A 330 0.27 -7.72 8.82
C THR A 330 0.18 -7.06 10.20
N TRP A 331 0.09 -5.72 10.22
CA TRP A 331 -0.57 -5.02 11.31
C TRP A 331 -2.03 -5.43 11.43
N LYS A 332 -2.44 -5.82 12.63
CA LYS A 332 -3.83 -6.09 12.99
C LYS A 332 -4.25 -5.16 14.13
N VAL A 333 -5.25 -4.33 13.86
CA VAL A 333 -5.82 -3.42 14.84
C VAL A 333 -7.12 -4.02 15.38
N THR A 334 -7.24 -4.02 16.70
CA THR A 334 -8.33 -4.62 17.47
C THR A 334 -8.66 -3.75 18.70
N ASP A 335 -9.63 -4.18 19.50
CA ASP A 335 -9.99 -3.61 20.81
C ASP A 335 -10.25 -2.08 20.79
N PHE A 336 -11.48 -1.74 20.44
CA PHE A 336 -11.97 -0.37 20.28
C PHE A 336 -12.43 0.19 21.64
N ALA A 337 -11.47 0.60 22.48
CA ALA A 337 -11.76 1.12 23.81
C ALA A 337 -12.10 2.63 23.78
N LYS A 338 -13.38 2.96 24.02
CA LYS A 338 -13.98 4.32 24.14
C LYS A 338 -14.38 4.98 22.82
N CYS A 339 -15.51 4.57 22.30
CA CYS A 339 -16.20 5.29 21.23
C CYS A 339 -17.24 6.26 21.83
N ASN A 340 -17.60 7.31 21.07
CA ASN A 340 -18.45 8.42 21.52
C ASN A 340 -19.85 8.02 22.03
N ASP A 341 -20.32 6.82 21.70
CA ASP A 341 -21.62 6.22 22.01
C ASP A 341 -21.55 5.02 22.97
N GLY A 342 -20.35 4.64 23.43
CA GLY A 342 -20.15 3.55 24.40
C GLY A 342 -20.19 2.13 23.81
N GLY A 343 -20.39 1.98 22.50
CA GLY A 343 -20.30 0.71 21.76
C GLY A 343 -19.11 0.68 20.78
N PRO A 344 -18.75 -0.48 20.21
CA PRO A 344 -17.74 -0.57 19.15
C PRO A 344 -18.21 0.14 17.85
N PRO A 345 -17.28 0.52 16.94
CA PRO A 345 -17.67 1.11 15.66
C PRO A 345 -18.53 0.13 14.86
N SER A 346 -19.63 0.61 14.27
CA SER A 346 -20.56 -0.23 13.50
C SER A 346 -20.95 0.42 12.17
N ILE A 347 -21.43 -0.41 11.24
CA ILE A 347 -21.97 0.00 9.96
C ILE A 347 -23.33 -0.64 9.74
N THR A 348 -24.29 0.14 9.22
CA THR A 348 -25.56 -0.42 8.73
C THR A 348 -25.50 -0.59 7.21
N TYR A 349 -25.72 -1.80 6.73
CA TYR A 349 -25.74 -2.15 5.31
C TYR A 349 -26.98 -3.00 5.00
N GLN A 350 -27.78 -2.58 4.01
CA GLN A 350 -29.05 -3.21 3.63
C GLN A 350 -30.02 -3.44 4.81
N GLY A 351 -30.04 -2.52 5.78
CA GLY A 351 -30.91 -2.58 6.96
C GLY A 351 -30.40 -3.50 8.07
N GLU A 352 -29.23 -4.11 7.91
CA GLU A 352 -28.58 -4.97 8.91
C GLU A 352 -27.39 -4.24 9.55
N GLU A 353 -27.19 -4.45 10.85
CA GLU A 353 -26.09 -3.83 11.59
C GLU A 353 -24.88 -4.79 11.71
N TYR A 354 -23.69 -4.28 11.41
CA TYR A 354 -22.42 -4.99 11.50
C TYR A 354 -21.45 -4.24 12.41
N THR A 355 -20.85 -4.93 13.37
CA THR A 355 -19.87 -4.37 14.31
C THR A 355 -18.45 -4.64 13.82
N MET A 356 -17.58 -3.62 13.85
CA MET A 356 -16.17 -3.77 13.48
C MET A 356 -15.43 -4.68 14.47
N LEU A 357 -14.74 -5.68 13.93
CA LEU A 357 -13.89 -6.60 14.69
C LEU A 357 -12.43 -6.18 14.65
N GLN A 358 -11.97 -5.77 13.47
CA GLN A 358 -10.57 -5.45 13.21
C GLN A 358 -10.40 -4.67 11.92
N PHE A 359 -9.21 -4.10 11.73
CA PHE A 359 -8.72 -3.74 10.41
C PHE A 359 -7.24 -4.06 10.24
N HIS A 360 -6.83 -4.25 8.99
CA HIS A 360 -5.47 -4.61 8.60
C HIS A 360 -5.19 -4.15 7.16
N TRP A 361 -3.96 -4.33 6.69
CA TRP A 361 -3.51 -3.81 5.40
C TRP A 361 -2.84 -4.91 4.57
N HIS A 362 -2.88 -4.72 3.25
CA HIS A 362 -2.18 -5.53 2.27
C HIS A 362 -1.37 -4.63 1.34
N ALA A 363 -0.16 -5.06 0.94
CA ALA A 363 0.64 -4.39 -0.08
C ALA A 363 1.29 -5.43 -1.01
N PRO A 364 0.99 -5.40 -2.33
CA PRO A 364 0.01 -4.54 -3.03
C PRO A 364 -1.46 -4.77 -2.58
N SER A 365 -2.43 -4.07 -3.19
CA SER A 365 -3.85 -4.34 -2.94
C SER A 365 -4.21 -5.81 -3.22
N GLU A 366 -5.22 -6.34 -2.54
CA GLU A 366 -5.70 -7.70 -2.81
C GLU A 366 -6.61 -7.70 -4.05
N HIS A 367 -7.51 -6.72 -4.15
CA HIS A 367 -8.29 -6.50 -5.36
C HIS A 367 -7.45 -5.83 -6.43
N SER A 368 -7.70 -6.20 -7.69
CA SER A 368 -7.25 -5.42 -8.85
C SER A 368 -8.43 -4.70 -9.48
N VAL A 369 -8.20 -3.52 -10.04
CA VAL A 369 -9.21 -2.74 -10.79
C VAL A 369 -8.74 -2.62 -12.23
N ALA A 370 -9.59 -3.01 -13.18
CA ALA A 370 -9.26 -3.13 -14.60
C ALA A 370 -7.93 -3.90 -14.85
N GLY A 371 -7.69 -4.94 -14.05
CA GLY A 371 -6.49 -5.80 -14.13
C GLY A 371 -5.21 -5.19 -13.54
N LYS A 372 -5.28 -4.05 -12.84
CA LYS A 372 -4.14 -3.42 -12.16
C LYS A 372 -4.34 -3.38 -10.65
N PHE A 373 -3.28 -3.67 -9.90
CA PHE A 373 -3.29 -3.51 -8.45
C PHE A 373 -2.97 -2.07 -8.06
N TYR A 374 -3.56 -1.63 -6.96
CA TYR A 374 -3.15 -0.42 -6.25
C TYR A 374 -1.97 -0.72 -5.33
N ASP A 375 -1.34 0.33 -4.79
CA ASP A 375 -0.12 0.20 -4.00
C ASP A 375 -0.33 -0.53 -2.67
N ALA A 376 -1.51 -0.40 -2.08
CA ALA A 376 -1.96 -1.13 -0.90
C ALA A 376 -3.50 -1.15 -0.81
N GLU A 377 -4.04 -1.97 0.11
CA GLU A 377 -5.47 -2.03 0.44
C GLU A 377 -5.67 -2.21 1.95
N THR A 378 -6.59 -1.46 2.56
CA THR A 378 -7.01 -1.65 3.95
C THR A 378 -8.29 -2.46 3.99
N HIS A 379 -8.32 -3.51 4.81
CA HIS A 379 -9.51 -4.32 5.08
C HIS A 379 -10.10 -3.98 6.44
N PHE A 380 -11.29 -3.38 6.47
CA PHE A 380 -12.09 -3.21 7.68
C PHE A 380 -13.09 -4.35 7.79
N VAL A 381 -12.89 -5.24 8.77
CA VAL A 381 -13.69 -6.45 8.95
C VAL A 381 -14.75 -6.22 10.01
N HIS A 382 -16.00 -6.48 9.63
CA HIS A 382 -17.16 -6.37 10.50
C HIS A 382 -17.91 -7.71 10.54
N GLN A 383 -18.70 -7.91 11.59
CA GLN A 383 -19.56 -9.08 11.76
C GLN A 383 -20.98 -8.63 12.08
N LYS A 384 -21.96 -9.29 11.46
CA LYS A 384 -23.37 -9.04 11.71
C LYS A 384 -23.70 -9.21 13.20
N VAL A 385 -24.49 -8.30 13.76
CA VAL A 385 -24.90 -8.39 15.17
C VAL A 385 -25.65 -9.70 15.41
N GLY A 386 -25.12 -10.51 16.34
CA GLY A 386 -25.67 -11.82 16.71
C GLY A 386 -24.98 -13.02 16.05
N SER A 387 -24.11 -12.82 15.06
CA SER A 387 -23.30 -13.87 14.43
C SER A 387 -21.97 -14.07 15.18
N THR A 388 -21.28 -15.20 14.94
CA THR A 388 -20.02 -15.55 15.62
C THR A 388 -19.04 -16.22 14.67
N GLY A 389 -17.75 -16.22 15.00
CA GLY A 389 -16.74 -16.89 14.19
C GLY A 389 -16.56 -16.19 12.84
N THR A 390 -16.57 -16.96 11.76
CA THR A 390 -16.46 -16.47 10.37
C THR A 390 -17.82 -16.26 9.70
N ASP A 391 -18.93 -16.45 10.42
CA ASP A 391 -20.27 -16.27 9.86
C ASP A 391 -20.61 -14.79 9.67
N ASP A 392 -21.33 -14.49 8.57
CA ASP A 392 -21.91 -13.19 8.22
C ASP A 392 -20.94 -12.01 8.35
N LEU A 393 -19.78 -12.12 7.71
CA LEU A 393 -18.79 -11.05 7.70
C LEU A 393 -19.10 -10.01 6.62
N LEU A 394 -18.83 -8.75 6.93
CA LEU A 394 -18.82 -7.66 5.97
C LEU A 394 -17.43 -7.03 5.97
N VAL A 395 -16.74 -7.07 4.83
CA VAL A 395 -15.39 -6.50 4.70
C VAL A 395 -15.43 -5.30 3.77
N ILE A 396 -14.94 -4.17 4.27
CA ILE A 396 -14.75 -2.95 3.47
C ILE A 396 -13.29 -2.87 3.05
N GLY A 397 -13.04 -3.02 1.76
CA GLY A 397 -11.74 -2.78 1.12
C GLY A 397 -11.59 -1.30 0.76
N VAL A 398 -10.51 -0.67 1.21
CA VAL A 398 -10.16 0.71 0.87
C VAL A 398 -8.83 0.68 0.13
N LEU A 399 -8.82 1.07 -1.13
CA LEU A 399 -7.63 1.11 -1.97
C LEU A 399 -6.73 2.29 -1.57
N LEU A 400 -5.40 2.14 -1.67
CA LEU A 400 -4.42 3.19 -1.37
C LEU A 400 -3.50 3.42 -2.56
N ALA A 401 -3.20 4.70 -2.83
CA ALA A 401 -2.28 5.10 -3.89
C ALA A 401 -1.13 5.95 -3.32
N ALA A 402 0.10 5.60 -3.64
CA ALA A 402 1.27 6.43 -3.35
C ALA A 402 1.35 7.58 -4.35
N SER A 403 0.50 8.58 -4.18
CA SER A 403 0.37 9.74 -5.09
C SER A 403 0.70 11.08 -4.42
N SER A 404 0.98 11.08 -3.12
CA SER A 404 1.20 12.30 -2.34
C SER A 404 2.68 12.52 -1.98
N HIS A 405 3.08 13.78 -1.85
CA HIS A 405 4.36 14.18 -1.24
C HIS A 405 4.26 14.38 0.28
N THR A 406 3.04 14.39 0.83
CA THR A 406 2.78 14.47 2.26
C THR A 406 2.24 13.15 2.79
N ASP A 407 2.68 12.77 3.98
CA ASP A 407 2.22 11.56 4.66
C ASP A 407 0.72 11.64 4.97
N ASN A 408 0.03 10.52 4.80
CA ASN A 408 -1.34 10.35 5.28
C ASN A 408 -1.35 10.34 6.81
N ALA A 409 -2.11 11.25 7.41
CA ALA A 409 -2.14 11.45 8.86
C ALA A 409 -2.63 10.22 9.63
N PHE A 410 -3.62 9.48 9.10
CA PHE A 410 -4.12 8.27 9.73
C PHE A 410 -3.07 7.16 9.72
N LEU A 411 -2.40 6.94 8.58
CA LEU A 411 -1.36 5.90 8.47
C LEU A 411 -0.13 6.21 9.33
N ALA A 412 0.17 7.49 9.57
CA ALA A 412 1.28 7.94 10.41
C ALA A 412 1.15 7.49 11.88
N ASP A 413 -0.06 7.20 12.37
CA ASP A 413 -0.26 6.68 13.73
C ASP A 413 0.06 5.19 13.87
N PHE A 414 0.16 4.45 12.75
CA PHE A 414 0.34 3.00 12.75
C PHE A 414 1.69 2.58 12.17
N TRP A 415 1.97 2.95 10.92
CA TRP A 415 3.09 2.38 10.16
C TRP A 415 4.49 2.65 10.76
N PRO A 416 4.76 3.78 11.45
CA PRO A 416 6.04 3.99 12.13
C PRO A 416 6.31 3.06 13.33
N HIS A 417 5.30 2.39 13.88
CA HIS A 417 5.41 1.57 15.10
C HIS A 417 5.45 0.07 14.81
N PHE A 418 5.84 -0.34 13.60
CA PHE A 418 5.72 -1.73 13.12
C PHE A 418 6.67 -2.65 13.88
N ASP A 419 6.20 -3.17 15.01
CA ASP A 419 6.90 -4.15 15.83
C ASP A 419 5.91 -5.14 16.49
N ASN A 420 6.44 -6.21 17.09
CA ASN A 420 5.63 -7.25 17.74
C ASN A 420 5.08 -6.82 19.12
N ALA A 421 5.37 -5.61 19.59
CA ALA A 421 4.83 -5.10 20.84
C ALA A 421 3.35 -4.73 20.65
N LYS A 422 2.57 -4.90 21.73
CA LYS A 422 1.19 -4.42 21.76
C LYS A 422 1.23 -2.92 22.00
N HIS A 423 0.79 -2.15 21.01
CA HIS A 423 0.67 -0.71 21.09
C HIS A 423 -0.74 -0.31 21.46
N ASP A 424 -0.85 0.62 22.42
CA ASP A 424 -2.09 1.33 22.70
C ASP A 424 -2.02 2.66 21.95
N ILE A 425 -2.64 2.69 20.77
CA ILE A 425 -2.58 3.81 19.85
C ILE A 425 -3.73 4.75 20.19
N SER A 426 -3.40 5.94 20.70
CA SER A 426 -4.34 7.04 20.88
C SER A 426 -4.23 7.99 19.69
N ALA A 427 -4.70 7.55 18.53
CA ALA A 427 -4.62 8.29 17.27
C ALA A 427 -5.26 9.70 17.35
N GLY A 428 -6.28 9.88 18.19
CA GLY A 428 -7.09 11.11 18.17
C GLY A 428 -7.88 11.30 16.87
N ILE A 429 -7.77 10.34 15.94
CA ILE A 429 -8.23 10.34 14.58
C ILE A 429 -9.09 9.08 14.36
N ASN A 430 -10.29 9.26 13.80
CA ASN A 430 -11.26 8.19 13.59
C ASN A 430 -11.19 7.68 12.13
N PRO A 431 -11.08 6.36 11.87
CA PRO A 431 -10.92 5.83 10.51
C PRO A 431 -12.10 6.19 9.60
N TYR A 432 -13.34 6.07 10.08
CA TYR A 432 -14.53 6.44 9.31
C TYR A 432 -14.60 7.93 8.99
N ALA A 433 -14.07 8.79 9.85
CA ALA A 433 -14.14 10.22 9.66
C ALA A 433 -12.99 10.79 8.82
N THR A 434 -11.82 10.16 8.84
CA THR A 434 -10.58 10.79 8.34
C THR A 434 -9.81 9.92 7.36
N PHE A 435 -10.08 8.62 7.32
CA PHE A 435 -9.43 7.69 6.40
C PHE A 435 -10.38 7.25 5.28
N PHE A 436 -11.66 7.03 5.58
CA PHE A 436 -12.63 6.66 4.55
C PHE A 436 -12.81 7.80 3.53
N PRO A 437 -12.73 7.50 2.22
CA PRO A 437 -12.96 8.48 1.19
C PRO A 437 -14.42 8.92 1.18
N ASP A 438 -14.63 10.24 1.28
CA ASP A 438 -15.91 10.97 1.14
C ASP A 438 -17.09 10.54 2.05
N GLN A 439 -17.36 11.31 3.11
CA GLN A 439 -18.36 11.04 4.17
C GLN A 439 -19.84 11.09 3.75
N GLY A 440 -20.16 11.06 2.46
CA GLY A 440 -21.55 11.11 1.99
C GLY A 440 -21.83 10.48 0.62
N ASN A 441 -20.79 10.09 -0.10
CA ASN A 441 -20.84 9.78 -1.53
C ASN A 441 -19.79 8.69 -1.87
N THR A 442 -19.94 7.53 -1.23
CA THR A 442 -19.02 6.41 -1.45
C THR A 442 -19.44 5.64 -2.68
N SER A 443 -18.70 5.82 -3.77
CA SER A 443 -18.73 4.89 -4.89
C SER A 443 -18.05 3.58 -4.48
N TYR A 444 -18.71 2.43 -4.67
CA TYR A 444 -18.21 1.13 -4.26
C TYR A 444 -18.72 -0.02 -5.14
N TYR A 445 -17.93 -1.09 -5.16
CA TYR A 445 -18.36 -2.42 -5.59
C TYR A 445 -18.90 -3.20 -4.41
N ALA A 446 -19.91 -4.03 -4.62
CA ALA A 446 -20.37 -4.99 -3.63
C ALA A 446 -20.59 -6.37 -4.26
N TYR A 447 -20.06 -7.41 -3.63
CA TYR A 447 -20.20 -8.79 -4.09
C TYR A 447 -20.04 -9.77 -2.93
N SER A 448 -20.63 -10.96 -3.03
CA SER A 448 -20.43 -12.02 -2.05
C SER A 448 -19.15 -12.81 -2.39
N GLY A 449 -18.32 -13.09 -1.41
CA GLY A 449 -17.02 -13.71 -1.60
C GLY A 449 -16.51 -14.42 -0.36
N SER A 450 -15.19 -14.55 -0.27
CA SER A 450 -14.53 -15.26 0.83
C SER A 450 -13.63 -14.36 1.65
N LEU A 451 -13.15 -14.87 2.78
CA LEU A 451 -11.90 -14.39 3.35
C LEU A 451 -10.76 -14.57 2.32
N THR A 452 -9.84 -13.63 2.27
CA THR A 452 -8.64 -13.67 1.40
C THR A 452 -7.48 -14.43 2.03
N THR A 453 -7.68 -14.96 3.23
CA THR A 453 -6.75 -15.82 3.95
C THR A 453 -7.46 -17.07 4.46
N PRO A 454 -6.73 -18.17 4.72
CA PRO A 454 -7.29 -19.36 5.34
C PRO A 454 -8.09 -19.05 6.63
N PRO A 455 -9.26 -19.69 6.83
CA PRO A 455 -9.78 -20.85 6.08
C PRO A 455 -10.47 -20.53 4.74
N CYS A 456 -10.48 -19.28 4.28
CA CYS A 456 -11.13 -18.84 3.03
C CYS A 456 -12.64 -19.11 2.98
N ASP A 457 -13.32 -19.03 4.12
CA ASP A 457 -14.77 -19.24 4.20
C ASP A 457 -15.51 -18.25 3.29
N GLU A 458 -16.45 -18.76 2.49
CA GLU A 458 -17.27 -18.02 1.50
C GLU A 458 -18.47 -17.31 2.16
N THR A 459 -18.20 -16.62 3.28
CA THR A 459 -19.20 -16.01 4.16
C THR A 459 -19.12 -14.47 4.14
N VAL A 460 -18.29 -13.91 3.27
CA VAL A 460 -17.94 -12.49 3.29
C VAL A 460 -18.78 -11.71 2.28
N GLN A 461 -19.48 -10.69 2.74
CA GLN A 461 -20.00 -9.65 1.88
C GLN A 461 -18.93 -8.55 1.72
N TRP A 462 -18.38 -8.44 0.52
CA TRP A 462 -17.39 -7.42 0.20
C TRP A 462 -18.04 -6.11 -0.19
N ILE A 463 -17.43 -5.01 0.27
CA ILE A 463 -17.64 -3.64 -0.21
C ILE A 463 -16.26 -3.07 -0.54
N VAL A 464 -15.95 -2.80 -1.80
CA VAL A 464 -14.65 -2.22 -2.18
C VAL A 464 -14.87 -0.78 -2.64
N LEU A 465 -14.35 0.18 -1.86
CA LEU A 465 -14.45 1.60 -2.18
C LEU A 465 -13.58 1.92 -3.39
N THR A 466 -14.11 2.71 -4.32
CA THR A 466 -13.43 2.96 -5.60
C THR A 466 -12.49 4.16 -5.55
N THR A 467 -12.67 5.07 -4.59
CA THR A 467 -11.80 6.25 -4.44
C THR A 467 -10.58 5.85 -3.62
N PRO A 468 -9.36 5.88 -4.19
CA PRO A 468 -8.17 5.50 -3.44
C PRO A 468 -7.80 6.58 -2.41
N VAL A 469 -7.33 6.15 -1.25
CA VAL A 469 -6.79 7.04 -0.22
C VAL A 469 -5.32 7.37 -0.56
N PRO A 470 -4.94 8.65 -0.72
CA PRO A 470 -3.57 9.02 -1.02
C PRO A 470 -2.64 8.80 0.19
N MET A 471 -1.42 8.34 -0.09
CA MET A 471 -0.31 8.23 0.86
C MET A 471 1.01 8.65 0.21
N SER A 472 2.06 8.81 1.02
CA SER A 472 3.39 9.11 0.47
C SER A 472 4.14 7.85 0.02
N TYR A 473 5.04 8.00 -0.96
CA TYR A 473 5.95 6.93 -1.37
C TYR A 473 6.82 6.43 -0.20
N ASN A 474 7.19 7.31 0.72
CA ASN A 474 7.96 6.95 1.90
C ASN A 474 7.16 6.03 2.84
N GLN A 475 5.91 6.38 3.14
CA GLN A 475 5.02 5.50 3.92
C GLN A 475 4.92 4.11 3.30
N LEU A 476 4.66 4.03 1.99
CA LEU A 476 4.57 2.75 1.28
C LEU A 476 5.85 1.92 1.40
N SER A 477 7.01 2.56 1.22
CA SER A 477 8.30 1.85 1.29
C SER A 477 8.58 1.28 2.68
N VAL A 478 8.25 2.01 3.75
CA VAL A 478 8.41 1.56 5.13
C VAL A 478 7.50 0.36 5.41
N TYR A 479 6.23 0.43 4.99
CA TYR A 479 5.29 -0.67 5.19
C TYR A 479 5.67 -1.92 4.40
N LYS A 480 6.06 -1.80 3.12
CA LYS A 480 6.52 -2.94 2.30
C LYS A 480 7.75 -3.62 2.90
N ALA A 481 8.73 -2.86 3.37
CA ALA A 481 9.91 -3.42 4.02
C ALA A 481 9.54 -4.20 5.29
N ALA A 482 8.59 -3.71 6.06
CA ALA A 482 8.13 -4.34 7.28
C ALA A 482 7.31 -5.62 7.00
N VAL A 483 6.42 -5.59 6.01
CA VAL A 483 5.68 -6.79 5.55
C VAL A 483 6.64 -7.86 5.03
N ALA A 484 7.66 -7.50 4.25
CA ALA A 484 8.62 -8.47 3.71
C ALA A 484 9.43 -9.21 4.81
N ALA A 485 9.47 -8.68 6.03
CA ALA A 485 10.18 -9.29 7.16
C ALA A 485 9.31 -10.23 8.01
N LEU A 486 8.02 -10.39 7.69
CA LEU A 486 7.12 -11.23 8.50
C LEU A 486 7.18 -12.72 8.13
N PRO A 487 6.90 -13.64 9.09
CA PRO A 487 7.03 -15.08 8.85
C PRO A 487 6.23 -15.63 7.67
N GLN A 488 4.99 -15.18 7.45
CA GLN A 488 4.12 -15.71 6.38
C GLN A 488 4.32 -15.04 5.02
N THR A 489 5.22 -14.07 4.94
CA THR A 489 5.43 -13.23 3.75
C THR A 489 6.90 -13.16 3.37
N PHE A 490 7.78 -13.79 4.15
CA PHE A 490 9.22 -13.79 3.94
C PHE A 490 9.64 -14.26 2.55
N GLU A 491 8.94 -15.26 2.01
CA GLU A 491 9.20 -15.79 0.67
C GLU A 491 8.52 -14.98 -0.44
N SER A 492 7.30 -14.48 -0.21
CA SER A 492 6.53 -13.72 -1.21
C SER A 492 6.88 -12.22 -1.24
N LEU A 493 7.53 -11.72 -0.20
CA LEU A 493 7.80 -10.30 0.11
C LEU A 493 6.55 -9.41 0.17
N THR A 494 5.37 -10.02 0.09
CA THR A 494 4.06 -9.39 -0.09
C THR A 494 3.03 -10.20 0.68
N ASN A 495 1.93 -9.56 1.06
CA ASN A 495 0.86 -10.20 1.83
C ASN A 495 -0.49 -10.17 1.11
N ASN A 496 -0.51 -10.19 -0.22
CA ASN A 496 -1.74 -10.28 -1.00
C ASN A 496 -1.90 -11.67 -1.62
N ARG A 497 -3.14 -12.19 -1.62
CA ARG A 497 -3.49 -13.45 -2.29
C ARG A 497 -3.59 -13.23 -3.81
N PRO A 498 -3.25 -14.25 -4.64
CA PRO A 498 -3.60 -14.24 -6.06
C PRO A 498 -5.09 -14.03 -6.33
N ILE A 499 -5.41 -13.34 -7.43
CA ILE A 499 -6.79 -13.09 -7.86
C ILE A 499 -7.53 -14.39 -8.14
N GLN A 500 -8.79 -14.43 -7.74
CA GLN A 500 -9.74 -15.52 -7.91
C GLN A 500 -10.77 -15.15 -8.97
N ASP A 501 -11.32 -16.16 -9.64
CA ASP A 501 -12.33 -15.95 -10.68
C ASP A 501 -13.65 -15.45 -10.08
N LEU A 502 -14.31 -14.52 -10.77
CA LEU A 502 -15.64 -14.05 -10.38
C LEU A 502 -16.71 -15.16 -10.48
N HIS A 503 -16.51 -16.12 -11.40
CA HIS A 503 -17.50 -17.14 -11.77
C HIS A 503 -18.87 -16.52 -12.06
N ASP A 504 -19.96 -17.11 -11.56
CA ASP A 504 -21.34 -16.67 -11.81
C ASP A 504 -21.83 -15.60 -10.81
N ARG A 505 -20.95 -15.03 -9.99
CA ARG A 505 -21.32 -14.07 -8.93
C ARG A 505 -21.70 -12.72 -9.50
N THR A 506 -22.75 -12.13 -8.93
CA THR A 506 -23.20 -10.78 -9.28
C THR A 506 -22.33 -9.73 -8.60
N LEU A 507 -21.74 -8.86 -9.41
CA LEU A 507 -21.09 -7.63 -8.96
C LEU A 507 -22.12 -6.49 -8.96
N SER A 508 -22.41 -5.94 -7.80
CA SER A 508 -23.21 -4.72 -7.66
C SER A 508 -22.30 -3.49 -7.63
N VAL A 509 -22.71 -2.41 -8.27
CA VAL A 509 -21.96 -1.16 -8.30
C VAL A 509 -22.84 -0.02 -7.89
N VAL A 510 -22.36 0.76 -6.91
CA VAL A 510 -22.99 2.00 -6.46
C VAL A 510 -22.01 3.11 -6.75
N SER A 511 -22.42 4.12 -7.49
CA SER A 511 -21.62 5.31 -7.71
C SER A 511 -22.51 6.52 -7.90
N ASP A 512 -22.11 7.61 -7.27
CA ASP A 512 -22.64 8.96 -7.39
C ASP A 512 -21.75 9.84 -8.31
N ILE A 513 -20.60 9.31 -8.72
CA ILE A 513 -19.59 10.01 -9.51
C ILE A 513 -19.93 9.83 -10.99
N GLY A 514 -20.62 10.82 -11.54
CA GLY A 514 -21.10 10.76 -12.92
C GLY A 514 -19.99 10.76 -13.99
N TYR A 515 -18.87 11.47 -13.77
CA TYR A 515 -17.79 11.61 -14.74
C TYR A 515 -16.50 12.16 -14.11
N THR A 516 -15.36 11.98 -14.78
CA THR A 516 -14.03 12.54 -14.42
C THR A 516 -13.41 13.30 -15.59
N TYR A 517 -12.36 14.08 -15.34
CA TYR A 517 -11.57 14.77 -16.37
C TYR A 517 -10.35 13.99 -16.85
N ALA A 518 -10.07 12.82 -16.26
CA ALA A 518 -9.01 11.94 -16.72
C ALA A 518 -9.46 11.08 -17.91
N GLU A 519 -8.69 11.09 -18.99
CA GLU A 519 -8.83 10.13 -20.08
C GLU A 519 -8.42 8.72 -19.60
N GLU A 520 -9.01 7.67 -20.16
CA GLU A 520 -8.75 6.27 -19.79
C GLU A 520 -8.98 5.94 -18.29
N SER A 521 -9.82 6.72 -17.62
CA SER A 521 -10.09 6.53 -16.19
C SER A 521 -10.77 5.19 -15.90
N THR A 522 -10.33 4.53 -14.84
CA THR A 522 -11.01 3.33 -14.30
C THR A 522 -12.10 3.67 -13.29
N PHE A 523 -12.22 4.95 -12.92
CA PHE A 523 -12.97 5.46 -11.78
C PHE A 523 -14.26 6.21 -12.15
N ALA A 524 -14.37 6.78 -13.35
CA ALA A 524 -15.61 7.32 -13.89
C ALA A 524 -15.46 7.45 -15.42
N PRO A 525 -16.53 7.72 -16.19
CA PRO A 525 -16.37 8.06 -17.60
C PRO A 525 -15.45 9.29 -17.75
N GLY A 526 -14.35 9.12 -18.49
CA GLY A 526 -13.44 10.19 -18.90
C GLY A 526 -13.92 10.89 -20.17
N PRO A 527 -13.35 12.06 -20.54
CA PRO A 527 -13.79 12.82 -21.72
C PRO A 527 -13.77 12.02 -23.03
N ASP A 528 -12.88 11.04 -23.13
CA ASP A 528 -12.74 10.07 -24.21
C ASP A 528 -13.93 9.10 -24.35
N THR A 529 -14.67 8.88 -23.26
CA THR A 529 -15.78 7.91 -23.18
C THR A 529 -17.11 8.55 -22.77
N TRP A 530 -17.17 9.87 -22.56
CA TRP A 530 -18.41 10.56 -22.17
C TRP A 530 -19.57 10.29 -23.12
N ALA A 531 -19.34 10.21 -24.43
CA ALA A 531 -20.40 9.96 -25.42
C ALA A 531 -21.13 8.61 -25.23
N GLU A 532 -20.51 7.63 -24.57
CA GLU A 532 -21.12 6.33 -24.29
C GLU A 532 -22.20 6.44 -23.18
N SER A 533 -21.95 7.29 -22.18
CA SER A 533 -22.85 7.49 -21.04
C SER A 533 -23.76 8.72 -21.21
N TYR A 534 -23.30 9.69 -22.00
CA TYR A 534 -23.94 10.98 -22.26
C TYR A 534 -23.93 11.24 -23.78
N PRO A 535 -24.91 10.72 -24.54
CA PRO A 535 -24.88 10.75 -26.00
C PRO A 535 -24.69 12.15 -26.62
N ALA A 536 -25.18 13.21 -25.97
CA ALA A 536 -25.00 14.59 -26.42
C ALA A 536 -23.52 15.03 -26.42
N CYS A 537 -22.64 14.43 -25.62
CA CYS A 537 -21.20 14.69 -25.65
C CYS A 537 -20.53 14.26 -26.97
N GLY A 538 -21.17 13.44 -27.80
CA GLY A 538 -20.72 13.08 -29.15
C GLY A 538 -21.25 13.98 -30.27
N GLY A 539 -21.85 15.14 -29.92
CA GLY A 539 -22.40 16.08 -30.88
C GLY A 539 -21.34 16.85 -31.71
N GLN A 540 -21.79 17.72 -32.62
CA GLN A 540 -20.92 18.44 -33.57
C GLN A 540 -20.64 19.89 -33.17
N SER A 541 -21.33 20.42 -32.17
CA SER A 541 -21.19 21.79 -31.67
C SER A 541 -20.60 21.80 -30.26
N GLN A 542 -19.72 20.84 -29.96
CA GLN A 542 -19.15 20.66 -28.62
C GLN A 542 -18.17 21.77 -28.23
N SER A 543 -18.10 22.06 -26.93
CA SER A 543 -17.20 23.03 -26.31
C SER A 543 -16.36 22.32 -25.22
N PRO A 544 -15.14 22.82 -24.91
CA PRO A 544 -14.56 24.10 -25.36
C PRO A 544 -13.88 24.00 -26.73
N ILE A 545 -13.56 25.15 -27.34
CA ILE A 545 -12.88 25.23 -28.65
C ILE A 545 -11.58 26.04 -28.58
N THR A 546 -10.73 25.88 -29.59
CA THR A 546 -9.60 26.80 -29.81
C THR A 546 -10.10 28.11 -30.43
N LEU A 547 -9.95 29.20 -29.69
CA LEU A 547 -10.21 30.56 -30.14
C LEU A 547 -9.02 31.10 -30.95
N PRO A 548 -9.25 31.92 -31.99
CA PRO A 548 -8.18 32.50 -32.78
C PRO A 548 -7.42 33.58 -32.00
N ALA A 549 -6.24 33.99 -32.48
CA ALA A 549 -5.51 35.12 -31.89
C ALA A 549 -6.27 36.43 -32.13
N ILE A 550 -6.48 37.25 -31.09
CA ILE A 550 -7.30 38.49 -31.12
C ILE A 550 -6.96 39.36 -32.34
N HIS A 551 -5.67 39.63 -32.58
CA HIS A 551 -5.22 40.50 -33.68
C HIS A 551 -5.63 39.96 -35.06
N LYS A 552 -5.48 38.65 -35.30
CA LYS A 552 -5.83 38.00 -36.56
C LYS A 552 -7.35 37.95 -36.71
N ALA A 553 -8.02 37.66 -35.62
CA ALA A 553 -9.44 37.49 -35.55
C ALA A 553 -10.16 38.85 -35.80
N MET A 554 -9.66 39.96 -35.25
CA MET A 554 -10.14 41.33 -35.55
C MET A 554 -9.88 41.75 -37.01
N GLN A 555 -8.81 41.25 -37.64
CA GLN A 555 -8.49 41.51 -39.05
C GLN A 555 -9.39 40.73 -40.02
N ASP A 556 -9.70 39.46 -39.70
CA ASP A 556 -10.47 38.56 -40.57
C ASP A 556 -11.99 38.83 -40.52
N ALA A 557 -12.52 39.27 -39.38
CA ALA A 557 -13.96 39.40 -39.17
C ALA A 557 -14.56 40.74 -39.64
N GLY A 558 -13.76 41.81 -39.72
CA GLY A 558 -14.29 43.18 -39.79
C GLY A 558 -15.19 43.46 -38.59
N SER A 559 -14.61 43.95 -37.49
CA SER A 559 -15.28 44.17 -36.19
C SER A 559 -16.76 44.54 -36.32
N ALA A 560 -17.66 43.66 -35.87
CA ALA A 560 -19.06 44.03 -35.73
C ALA A 560 -19.20 44.93 -34.50
N LEU A 561 -19.71 46.14 -34.69
CA LEU A 561 -20.13 46.99 -33.57
C LEU A 561 -21.36 46.35 -32.93
N GLY A 562 -21.16 45.68 -31.80
CA GLY A 562 -22.24 45.09 -31.00
C GLY A 562 -22.83 46.09 -30.02
N GLN A 563 -24.03 45.80 -29.51
CA GLN A 563 -24.47 46.40 -28.25
C GLN A 563 -23.67 45.74 -27.11
N GLY A 564 -23.05 46.55 -26.26
CA GLY A 564 -22.24 46.08 -25.14
C GLY A 564 -22.99 45.18 -24.18
N LEU A 565 -22.24 44.46 -23.34
CA LEU A 565 -22.82 43.61 -22.30
C LEU A 565 -23.45 44.48 -21.20
N HIS A 566 -24.77 44.47 -21.11
CA HIS A 566 -25.48 45.21 -20.07
C HIS A 566 -25.63 44.32 -18.83
N LEU A 567 -24.80 44.58 -17.82
CA LEU A 567 -24.74 43.85 -16.56
C LEU A 567 -25.67 44.51 -15.53
N ASN A 568 -26.59 43.73 -14.96
CA ASN A 568 -27.55 44.17 -13.96
C ASN A 568 -27.39 43.38 -12.65
N GLY A 569 -27.68 44.01 -11.52
CA GLY A 569 -27.67 43.38 -10.20
C GLY A 569 -26.28 43.33 -9.56
N LEU A 570 -26.10 44.10 -8.49
CA LEU A 570 -24.88 44.10 -7.68
C LEU A 570 -25.04 43.27 -6.41
N CYS A 571 -24.54 42.03 -6.43
CA CYS A 571 -24.50 41.14 -5.25
C CYS A 571 -23.12 41.20 -4.59
N THR A 572 -23.08 41.00 -3.27
CA THR A 572 -21.84 41.05 -2.45
C THR A 572 -21.75 39.94 -1.40
N ARG A 573 -22.74 39.03 -1.37
CA ARG A 573 -22.79 37.87 -0.47
C ARG A 573 -23.24 36.63 -1.22
N TYR A 574 -22.51 35.55 -1.07
CA TYR A 574 -22.64 34.32 -1.84
C TYR A 574 -22.69 33.12 -0.92
N LYS A 575 -23.48 32.09 -1.25
CA LYS A 575 -23.24 30.76 -0.69
C LYS A 575 -22.50 29.91 -1.71
N ALA A 576 -21.32 29.47 -1.29
CA ALA A 576 -20.47 28.60 -2.05
C ALA A 576 -20.39 27.23 -1.38
N ALA A 577 -20.32 26.20 -2.21
CA ALA A 577 -19.93 24.87 -1.78
C ALA A 577 -19.02 24.27 -2.84
N VAL A 578 -18.03 23.52 -2.38
CA VAL A 578 -17.30 22.58 -3.23
C VAL A 578 -18.27 21.47 -3.62
N ASN A 579 -18.38 21.18 -4.90
CA ASN A 579 -18.94 19.91 -5.36
C ASN A 579 -17.79 18.96 -5.72
N SER A 580 -18.12 17.78 -6.24
CA SER A 580 -17.14 16.75 -6.56
C SER A 580 -16.14 17.14 -7.69
N HIS A 581 -16.37 18.24 -8.42
CA HIS A 581 -15.56 18.66 -9.60
C HIS A 581 -14.91 20.06 -9.50
N THR A 582 -15.52 21.00 -8.77
CA THR A 582 -15.06 22.40 -8.67
C THR A 582 -15.80 23.16 -7.56
N TRP A 583 -15.44 24.43 -7.37
CA TRP A 583 -16.25 25.37 -6.61
C TRP A 583 -17.49 25.77 -7.38
N LYS A 584 -18.67 25.59 -6.80
CA LYS A 584 -19.94 26.03 -7.41
C LYS A 584 -20.64 27.02 -6.49
N VAL A 585 -20.79 28.26 -6.95
CA VAL A 585 -21.57 29.29 -6.26
C VAL A 585 -22.99 29.28 -6.82
N THR A 586 -24.01 29.09 -5.98
CA THR A 586 -25.39 28.85 -6.43
C THR A 586 -26.47 29.69 -5.75
N ASP A 587 -26.14 30.41 -4.66
CA ASP A 587 -27.10 31.25 -3.93
C ASP A 587 -26.57 32.69 -3.81
N PHE A 588 -27.38 33.64 -4.29
CA PHE A 588 -27.08 35.07 -4.38
C PHE A 588 -27.95 35.84 -3.37
N ALA A 589 -27.69 35.62 -2.07
CA ALA A 589 -28.63 35.94 -1.00
C ALA A 589 -28.91 37.44 -0.75
N LYS A 590 -28.12 38.37 -1.30
CA LYS A 590 -28.36 39.84 -1.24
C LYS A 590 -27.78 40.57 -2.44
N CYS A 591 -28.65 41.01 -3.35
CA CYS A 591 -28.32 41.93 -4.43
C CYS A 591 -29.06 43.26 -4.21
N ASN A 592 -28.44 44.39 -4.55
CA ASN A 592 -28.92 45.74 -4.21
C ASN A 592 -30.34 46.07 -4.71
N ASP A 593 -30.86 45.32 -5.70
CA ASP A 593 -32.11 45.62 -6.41
C ASP A 593 -33.21 44.57 -6.20
N GLY A 594 -32.99 43.57 -5.34
CA GLY A 594 -33.99 42.55 -4.96
C GLY A 594 -34.11 41.32 -5.88
N GLY A 595 -33.36 41.26 -6.99
CA GLY A 595 -33.28 40.10 -7.90
C GLY A 595 -31.86 39.56 -8.09
N PRO A 596 -31.69 38.33 -8.61
CA PRO A 596 -30.38 37.74 -8.95
C PRO A 596 -29.64 38.57 -10.02
N PRO A 597 -28.30 38.50 -10.09
CA PRO A 597 -27.54 39.21 -11.12
C PRO A 597 -27.94 38.73 -12.52
N SER A 598 -28.13 39.65 -13.47
CA SER A 598 -28.57 39.33 -14.83
C SER A 598 -27.74 40.06 -15.88
N ILE A 599 -27.82 39.58 -17.13
CA ILE A 599 -27.20 40.19 -18.30
C ILE A 599 -28.23 40.30 -19.43
N THR A 600 -28.24 41.42 -20.13
CA THR A 600 -28.99 41.56 -21.38
C THR A 600 -28.06 41.35 -22.56
N TYR A 601 -28.36 40.34 -23.38
CA TYR A 601 -27.60 40.00 -24.59
C TYR A 601 -28.55 39.89 -25.79
N GLN A 602 -28.26 40.64 -26.86
CA GLN A 602 -29.11 40.73 -28.07
C GLN A 602 -30.59 41.04 -27.80
N GLY A 603 -30.87 41.86 -26.77
CA GLY A 603 -32.23 42.26 -26.39
C GLY A 603 -32.98 41.25 -25.52
N GLU A 604 -32.34 40.13 -25.15
CA GLU A 604 -32.90 39.10 -24.28
C GLU A 604 -32.23 39.14 -22.90
N GLU A 605 -33.00 38.90 -21.85
CA GLU A 605 -32.50 38.89 -20.47
C GLU A 605 -32.13 37.47 -20.02
N TYR A 606 -30.95 37.33 -19.40
CA TYR A 606 -30.43 36.09 -18.85
C TYR A 606 -30.08 36.27 -17.37
N THR A 607 -30.61 35.42 -16.50
CA THR A 607 -30.35 35.43 -15.06
C THR A 607 -29.17 34.51 -14.72
N MET A 608 -28.22 34.98 -13.90
CA MET A 608 -27.10 34.15 -13.44
C MET A 608 -27.60 33.03 -12.53
N LEU A 609 -27.21 31.80 -12.87
CA LEU A 609 -27.49 30.61 -12.07
C LEU A 609 -26.31 30.27 -11.16
N GLN A 610 -25.09 30.41 -11.68
CA GLN A 610 -23.89 29.98 -10.98
C GLN A 610 -22.63 30.58 -11.59
N PHE A 611 -21.53 30.49 -10.85
CA PHE A 611 -20.19 30.56 -11.43
C PHE A 611 -19.24 29.55 -10.79
N HIS A 612 -18.21 29.17 -11.56
CA HIS A 612 -17.21 28.18 -11.19
C HIS A 612 -15.90 28.42 -11.96
N TRP A 613 -14.87 27.65 -11.64
CA TRP A 613 -13.52 27.81 -12.20
C TRP A 613 -12.98 26.50 -12.78
N HIS A 614 -12.05 26.66 -13.73
CA HIS A 614 -11.27 25.60 -14.36
C HIS A 614 -9.77 25.96 -14.32
N ALA A 615 -8.89 24.98 -14.10
CA ALA A 615 -7.44 25.12 -14.24
C ALA A 615 -6.82 23.87 -14.90
N PRO A 616 -6.12 24.00 -16.05
CA PRO A 616 -5.97 25.20 -16.88
C PRO A 616 -7.30 25.72 -17.47
N SER A 617 -7.27 26.78 -18.28
CA SER A 617 -8.47 27.25 -18.97
C SER A 617 -9.11 26.14 -19.84
N GLU A 618 -10.42 26.18 -20.01
CA GLU A 618 -11.16 25.27 -20.89
C GLU A 618 -10.91 25.67 -22.36
N HIS A 619 -11.02 26.96 -22.66
CA HIS A 619 -10.70 27.48 -23.98
C HIS A 619 -9.18 27.66 -24.14
N SER A 620 -8.67 27.36 -25.33
CA SER A 620 -7.33 27.78 -25.74
C SER A 620 -7.42 29.00 -26.66
N VAL A 621 -6.43 29.90 -26.62
CA VAL A 621 -6.30 31.01 -27.56
C VAL A 621 -5.05 30.79 -28.40
N ALA A 622 -5.23 30.73 -29.72
CA ALA A 622 -4.17 30.39 -30.66
C ALA A 622 -3.43 29.08 -30.30
N GLY A 623 -4.19 28.09 -29.81
CA GLY A 623 -3.68 26.78 -29.41
C GLY A 623 -2.97 26.76 -28.05
N LYS A 624 -3.07 27.82 -27.25
CA LYS A 624 -2.47 27.89 -25.90
C LYS A 624 -3.51 28.13 -24.83
N PHE A 625 -3.48 27.31 -23.79
CA PHE A 625 -4.31 27.52 -22.61
C PHE A 625 -3.75 28.64 -21.72
N TYR A 626 -4.65 29.33 -21.06
CA TYR A 626 -4.36 30.20 -19.92
C TYR A 626 -4.31 29.39 -18.63
N ASP A 627 -3.81 30.01 -17.55
CA ASP A 627 -3.56 29.31 -16.29
C ASP A 627 -4.85 28.82 -15.61
N ALA A 628 -5.97 29.53 -15.82
CA ALA A 628 -7.31 29.15 -15.38
C ALA A 628 -8.39 29.88 -16.19
N GLU A 629 -9.66 29.52 -16.00
CA GLU A 629 -10.83 30.19 -16.58
C GLU A 629 -12.01 30.18 -15.61
N THR A 630 -12.71 31.30 -15.47
CA THR A 630 -13.97 31.39 -14.70
C THR A 630 -15.16 31.34 -15.65
N HIS A 631 -16.14 30.50 -15.37
CA HIS A 631 -17.41 30.44 -16.10
C HIS A 631 -18.53 31.04 -15.29
N PHE A 632 -19.20 32.08 -15.81
CA PHE A 632 -20.45 32.62 -15.27
C PHE A 632 -21.61 32.13 -16.13
N VAL A 633 -22.45 31.27 -15.56
CA VAL A 633 -23.55 30.60 -16.27
C VAL A 633 -24.85 31.34 -16.01
N HIS A 634 -25.54 31.68 -17.09
CA HIS A 634 -26.83 32.35 -17.07
C HIS A 634 -27.85 31.54 -17.86
N GLN A 635 -29.13 31.72 -17.55
CA GLN A 635 -30.24 31.12 -18.27
C GLN A 635 -31.22 32.20 -18.71
N LYS A 636 -31.71 32.08 -19.94
CA LYS A 636 -32.72 33.00 -20.49
C LYS A 636 -33.96 33.02 -19.60
N VAL A 637 -34.50 34.21 -19.33
CA VAL A 637 -35.72 34.35 -18.53
C VAL A 637 -36.87 33.57 -19.18
N GLY A 638 -37.42 32.61 -18.44
CA GLY A 638 -38.52 31.74 -18.89
C GLY A 638 -38.10 30.35 -19.38
N SER A 639 -36.80 30.09 -19.55
CA SER A 639 -36.26 28.77 -19.89
C SER A 639 -35.95 27.96 -18.61
N THR A 640 -35.79 26.64 -18.75
CA THR A 640 -35.53 25.72 -17.62
C THR A 640 -34.50 24.66 -17.98
N GLY A 641 -33.88 24.05 -16.98
CA GLY A 641 -32.92 22.96 -17.20
C GLY A 641 -31.66 23.47 -17.90
N THR A 642 -31.26 22.80 -18.98
CA THR A 642 -30.10 23.15 -19.81
C THR A 642 -30.48 23.99 -21.04
N ASP A 643 -31.74 24.38 -21.19
CA ASP A 643 -32.19 25.18 -22.34
C ASP A 643 -31.72 26.64 -22.24
N ASP A 644 -31.35 27.20 -23.39
CA ASP A 644 -31.01 28.62 -23.62
C ASP A 644 -30.01 29.20 -22.61
N LEU A 645 -28.86 28.55 -22.47
CA LEU A 645 -27.80 29.01 -21.57
C LEU A 645 -26.91 30.05 -22.24
N LEU A 646 -26.45 31.03 -21.46
CA LEU A 646 -25.42 31.99 -21.84
C LEU A 646 -24.26 31.89 -20.85
N VAL A 647 -23.07 31.52 -21.31
CA VAL A 647 -21.90 31.36 -20.44
C VAL A 647 -20.83 32.38 -20.79
N ILE A 648 -20.40 33.14 -19.77
CA ILE A 648 -19.29 34.07 -19.89
C ILE A 648 -18.02 33.42 -19.35
N GLY A 649 -17.05 33.17 -20.24
CA GLY A 649 -15.71 32.71 -19.91
C GLY A 649 -14.75 33.88 -19.66
N VAL A 650 -14.09 33.89 -18.52
CA VAL A 650 -13.06 34.88 -18.15
C VAL A 650 -11.72 34.17 -17.97
N LEU A 651 -10.78 34.42 -18.88
CA LEU A 651 -9.45 33.84 -18.84
C LEU A 651 -8.62 34.43 -17.70
N LEU A 652 -7.80 33.62 -17.03
CA LEU A 652 -6.97 34.02 -15.89
C LEU A 652 -5.49 33.78 -16.18
N ALA A 653 -4.63 34.74 -15.82
CA ALA A 653 -3.18 34.63 -16.00
C ALA A 653 -2.46 34.82 -14.65
N ALA A 654 -1.62 33.85 -14.28
CA ALA A 654 -0.81 33.88 -13.06
C ALA A 654 0.46 34.74 -13.24
N ASN A 655 0.28 35.99 -13.66
CA ASN A 655 1.35 36.93 -14.00
C ASN A 655 1.43 38.16 -13.07
N SER A 656 0.70 38.14 -11.95
CA SER A 656 0.73 39.21 -10.95
C SER A 656 1.60 38.87 -9.75
N HIS A 657 2.24 39.89 -9.17
CA HIS A 657 2.92 39.79 -7.87
C HIS A 657 1.97 39.96 -6.68
N THR A 658 0.73 40.38 -6.91
CA THR A 658 -0.30 40.56 -5.88
C THR A 658 -1.50 39.67 -6.17
N ASP A 659 -2.12 39.15 -5.11
CA ASP A 659 -3.33 38.35 -5.19
C ASP A 659 -4.49 39.14 -5.79
N ASN A 660 -5.30 38.48 -6.61
CA ASN A 660 -6.57 39.00 -7.09
C ASN A 660 -7.57 39.07 -5.94
N ALA A 661 -8.11 40.26 -5.66
CA ALA A 661 -8.98 40.51 -4.52
C ALA A 661 -10.28 39.69 -4.56
N PHE A 662 -10.87 39.49 -5.75
CA PHE A 662 -12.07 38.67 -5.87
C PHE A 662 -11.76 37.20 -5.58
N LEU A 663 -10.70 36.63 -6.16
CA LEU A 663 -10.35 35.22 -5.93
C LEU A 663 -9.95 34.94 -4.47
N ALA A 664 -9.40 35.93 -3.76
CA ALA A 664 -9.00 35.81 -2.36
C ALA A 664 -10.19 35.55 -1.41
N ASP A 665 -11.41 35.92 -1.80
CA ASP A 665 -12.62 35.65 -0.99
C ASP A 665 -13.13 34.20 -1.15
N PHE A 666 -12.71 33.49 -2.20
CA PHE A 666 -13.21 32.15 -2.53
C PHE A 666 -12.14 31.07 -2.31
N TRP A 667 -11.00 31.17 -3.00
CA TRP A 667 -10.02 30.08 -3.08
C TRP A 667 -9.41 29.61 -1.74
N PRO A 668 -9.23 30.46 -0.71
CA PRO A 668 -8.75 30.01 0.61
C PRO A 668 -9.73 29.13 1.39
N HIS A 669 -11.02 29.14 1.05
CA HIS A 669 -12.07 28.39 1.76
C HIS A 669 -12.37 27.03 1.12
N PHE A 670 -11.48 26.51 0.27
CA PHE A 670 -11.73 25.32 -0.54
C PHE A 670 -11.76 24.06 0.32
N ASP A 671 -12.93 23.77 0.88
CA ASP A 671 -13.26 22.56 1.63
C ASP A 671 -14.72 22.13 1.34
N ASN A 672 -15.10 20.95 1.83
CA ASN A 672 -16.45 20.39 1.63
C ASN A 672 -17.53 21.08 2.49
N ALA A 673 -17.20 22.11 3.27
CA ALA A 673 -18.17 22.85 4.05
C ALA A 673 -18.92 23.88 3.19
N LYS A 674 -20.16 24.16 3.58
CA LYS A 674 -20.94 25.25 2.99
C LYS A 674 -20.45 26.56 3.60
N HIS A 675 -19.93 27.46 2.76
CA HIS A 675 -19.46 28.77 3.19
C HIS A 675 -20.47 29.85 2.82
N ASP A 676 -20.81 30.69 3.78
CA ASP A 676 -21.54 31.95 3.56
C ASP A 676 -20.50 33.07 3.46
N ILE A 677 -20.15 33.40 2.22
CA ILE A 677 -19.05 34.31 1.89
C ILE A 677 -19.62 35.71 1.71
N SER A 678 -19.32 36.59 2.65
CA SER A 678 -19.58 38.02 2.53
C SER A 678 -18.39 38.71 1.86
N ALA A 679 -18.18 38.44 0.58
CA ALA A 679 -17.06 38.99 -0.20
C ALA A 679 -17.03 40.52 -0.22
N GLY A 680 -18.17 41.19 -0.06
CA GLY A 680 -18.24 42.66 -0.16
C GLY A 680 -17.96 43.20 -1.57
N ILE A 681 -17.70 42.29 -2.52
CA ILE A 681 -17.16 42.56 -3.86
C ILE A 681 -18.09 41.89 -4.90
N ASN A 682 -18.41 42.62 -5.96
CA ASN A 682 -19.26 42.16 -7.05
C ASN A 682 -18.41 41.75 -8.28
N PRO A 683 -18.58 40.54 -8.84
CA PRO A 683 -17.74 40.06 -9.93
C PRO A 683 -17.84 40.94 -11.18
N TYR A 684 -19.03 41.45 -11.51
CA TYR A 684 -19.17 42.37 -12.64
C TYR A 684 -18.43 43.67 -12.42
N ALA A 685 -18.41 44.20 -11.20
CA ALA A 685 -17.78 45.47 -10.87
C ALA A 685 -16.25 45.43 -10.80
N THR A 686 -15.68 44.34 -10.29
CA THR A 686 -14.27 44.31 -9.89
C THR A 686 -13.47 43.15 -10.46
N PHE A 687 -14.13 42.12 -10.99
CA PHE A 687 -13.46 40.95 -11.57
C PHE A 687 -13.47 40.99 -13.10
N PHE A 688 -14.57 41.45 -13.71
CA PHE A 688 -14.64 41.58 -15.17
C PHE A 688 -13.64 42.65 -15.67
N PRO A 689 -12.86 42.36 -16.71
CA PRO A 689 -11.94 43.33 -17.30
C PRO A 689 -12.73 44.53 -17.89
N ASP A 690 -12.30 45.76 -17.60
CA ASP A 690 -12.79 47.07 -18.09
C ASP A 690 -14.30 47.19 -18.49
N GLN A 691 -15.09 47.83 -17.63
CA GLN A 691 -16.56 48.05 -17.74
C GLN A 691 -17.07 48.94 -18.90
N GLY A 692 -16.43 48.93 -20.06
CA GLY A 692 -16.91 49.69 -21.23
C GLY A 692 -16.10 49.54 -22.52
N ASN A 693 -15.13 48.62 -22.56
CA ASN A 693 -14.30 48.34 -23.74
C ASN A 693 -13.96 46.84 -23.86
N THR A 694 -14.86 45.96 -23.41
CA THR A 694 -14.64 44.52 -23.49
C THR A 694 -14.84 44.03 -24.91
N SER A 695 -13.74 43.62 -25.53
CA SER A 695 -13.83 42.75 -26.69
C SER A 695 -14.07 41.31 -26.22
N TYR A 696 -14.89 40.57 -26.95
CA TYR A 696 -15.19 39.18 -26.63
C TYR A 696 -15.43 38.34 -27.88
N TYR A 697 -15.15 37.04 -27.75
CA TYR A 697 -15.56 36.02 -28.70
C TYR A 697 -16.98 35.59 -28.40
N ALA A 698 -17.81 35.41 -29.43
CA ALA A 698 -19.15 34.85 -29.30
C ALA A 698 -19.35 33.69 -30.28
N TYR A 699 -19.84 32.56 -29.78
CA TYR A 699 -20.14 31.38 -30.60
C TYR A 699 -21.19 30.49 -29.92
N SER A 700 -21.95 29.73 -30.69
CA SER A 700 -22.88 28.73 -30.16
C SER A 700 -22.15 27.40 -29.95
N GLY A 701 -22.33 26.77 -28.81
CA GLY A 701 -21.63 25.57 -28.41
C GLY A 701 -22.37 24.77 -27.35
N SER A 702 -21.62 23.96 -26.60
CA SER A 702 -22.18 23.08 -25.57
C SER A 702 -21.76 23.47 -24.17
N LEU A 703 -22.37 22.81 -23.17
CA LEU A 703 -21.72 22.66 -21.87
C LEU A 703 -20.36 21.96 -22.04
N THR A 704 -19.37 22.39 -21.25
CA THR A 704 -18.02 21.77 -21.21
C THR A 704 -17.98 20.52 -20.32
N THR A 705 -19.11 20.14 -19.74
CA THR A 705 -19.28 18.97 -18.87
C THR A 705 -20.56 18.21 -19.25
N PRO A 706 -20.66 16.92 -18.91
CA PRO A 706 -21.89 16.15 -19.09
C PRO A 706 -23.13 16.83 -18.49
N PRO A 707 -24.28 16.81 -19.20
CA PRO A 707 -24.58 16.02 -20.40
C PRO A 707 -24.05 16.59 -21.74
N CYS A 708 -23.28 17.69 -21.73
CA CYS A 708 -22.73 18.33 -22.92
C CYS A 708 -23.78 18.83 -23.93
N ASP A 709 -24.94 19.26 -23.45
CA ASP A 709 -26.01 19.78 -24.31
C ASP A 709 -25.53 20.98 -25.14
N GLU A 710 -25.83 20.98 -26.44
CA GLU A 710 -25.44 22.01 -27.43
C GLU A 710 -26.37 23.23 -27.39
N THR A 711 -26.62 23.73 -26.19
CA THR A 711 -27.61 24.80 -25.89
C THR A 711 -26.96 26.10 -25.41
N VAL A 712 -25.62 26.16 -25.42
CA VAL A 712 -24.87 27.26 -24.79
C VAL A 712 -24.48 28.29 -25.83
N GLN A 713 -24.85 29.54 -25.59
CA GLN A 713 -24.23 30.70 -26.22
C GLN A 713 -23.02 31.14 -25.39
N TRP A 714 -21.83 30.96 -25.94
CA TRP A 714 -20.57 31.34 -25.29
C TRP A 714 -20.22 32.80 -25.56
N ILE A 715 -19.72 33.47 -24.51
CA ILE A 715 -19.06 34.77 -24.55
C ILE A 715 -17.72 34.62 -23.84
N VAL A 716 -16.59 34.67 -24.55
CA VAL A 716 -15.26 34.56 -23.92
C VAL A 716 -14.57 35.91 -24.00
N LEU A 717 -14.29 36.52 -22.84
CA LEU A 717 -13.66 37.84 -22.77
C LEU A 717 -12.20 37.75 -23.24
N THR A 718 -11.78 38.70 -24.08
CA THR A 718 -10.45 38.64 -24.69
C THR A 718 -9.31 39.10 -23.77
N THR A 719 -9.64 39.86 -22.72
CA THR A 719 -8.66 40.38 -21.77
C THR A 719 -8.57 39.46 -20.56
N PRO A 720 -7.43 38.80 -20.31
CA PRO A 720 -7.27 37.93 -19.15
C PRO A 720 -7.18 38.73 -17.85
N VAL A 721 -7.75 38.19 -16.79
CA VAL A 721 -7.68 38.75 -15.44
C VAL A 721 -6.39 38.27 -14.75
N PRO A 722 -5.54 39.17 -14.23
CA PRO A 722 -4.32 38.78 -13.56
C PRO A 722 -4.59 38.21 -12.15
N MET A 723 -3.82 37.20 -11.78
CA MET A 723 -3.77 36.59 -10.44
C MET A 723 -2.33 36.25 -10.05
N SER A 724 -2.09 35.94 -8.79
CA SER A 724 -0.76 35.51 -8.35
C SER A 724 -0.52 34.01 -8.59
N TYR A 725 0.75 33.63 -8.70
CA TYR A 725 1.13 32.22 -8.77
C TYR A 725 0.77 31.45 -7.49
N ASN A 726 0.76 32.12 -6.34
CA ASN A 726 0.38 31.52 -5.07
C ASN A 726 -1.10 31.12 -5.08
N GLN A 727 -1.99 32.00 -5.55
CA GLN A 727 -3.41 31.68 -5.72
C GLN A 727 -3.61 30.48 -6.64
N LEU A 728 -2.95 30.45 -7.80
CA LEU A 728 -3.04 29.30 -8.72
C LEU A 728 -2.59 27.99 -8.06
N SER A 729 -1.50 28.04 -7.29
CA SER A 729 -0.96 26.86 -6.62
C SER A 729 -1.92 26.31 -5.56
N VAL A 730 -2.55 27.18 -4.77
CA VAL A 730 -3.59 26.80 -3.80
C VAL A 730 -4.77 26.13 -4.50
N TYR A 731 -5.26 26.70 -5.60
CA TYR A 731 -6.38 26.14 -6.35
C TYR A 731 -6.06 24.78 -6.98
N LYS A 732 -4.89 24.63 -7.61
CA LYS A 732 -4.44 23.35 -8.19
C LYS A 732 -4.26 22.25 -7.15
N ALA A 733 -3.71 22.59 -5.98
CA ALA A 733 -3.60 21.63 -4.88
C ALA A 733 -4.97 21.16 -4.40
N ALA A 734 -5.95 22.06 -4.40
CA ALA A 734 -7.32 21.74 -4.01
C ALA A 734 -8.05 20.87 -5.06
N LEU A 735 -7.84 21.13 -6.36
CA LEU A 735 -8.31 20.23 -7.43
C LEU A 735 -7.72 18.83 -7.32
N ALA A 736 -6.42 18.70 -7.00
CA ALA A 736 -5.80 17.38 -6.82
C ALA A 736 -6.44 16.53 -5.70
N ALA A 737 -7.20 17.15 -4.79
CA ALA A 737 -7.90 16.48 -3.69
C ALA A 737 -9.35 16.10 -4.01
N LEU A 738 -9.92 16.51 -5.15
CA LEU A 738 -11.32 16.20 -5.50
C LEU A 738 -11.46 14.84 -6.21
N PRO A 739 -12.57 14.10 -5.97
CA PRO A 739 -12.80 12.79 -6.58
C PRO A 739 -12.74 12.76 -8.10
N GLN A 740 -13.10 13.83 -8.82
CA GLN A 740 -13.21 13.80 -10.29
C GLN A 740 -12.02 14.39 -11.02
N THR A 741 -11.00 14.78 -10.27
CA THR A 741 -9.80 15.42 -10.78
C THR A 741 -8.54 14.86 -10.13
N PHE A 742 -8.63 13.88 -9.22
CA PHE A 742 -7.45 13.29 -8.58
C PHE A 742 -6.53 12.58 -9.59
N GLU A 743 -7.08 11.98 -10.65
CA GLU A 743 -6.30 11.32 -11.70
C GLU A 743 -5.72 12.31 -12.71
N SER A 744 -6.50 13.30 -13.14
CA SER A 744 -6.09 14.30 -14.14
C SER A 744 -5.25 15.43 -13.56
N LEU A 745 -5.40 15.70 -12.25
CA LEU A 745 -4.89 16.89 -11.54
C LEU A 745 -5.41 18.23 -12.11
N THR A 746 -6.34 18.16 -13.05
CA THR A 746 -6.96 19.29 -13.74
C THR A 746 -8.45 19.04 -13.90
N ASN A 747 -9.21 20.11 -14.07
CA ASN A 747 -10.66 20.03 -14.28
C ASN A 747 -11.09 20.64 -15.61
N ASN A 748 -10.25 20.56 -16.65
CA ASN A 748 -10.55 21.09 -17.98
C ASN A 748 -10.86 19.96 -18.98
N ARG A 749 -11.89 20.12 -19.80
CA ARG A 749 -12.18 19.19 -20.92
C ARG A 749 -11.16 19.38 -22.06
N PRO A 750 -10.77 18.32 -22.80
CA PRO A 750 -10.05 18.46 -24.07
C PRO A 750 -10.78 19.36 -25.09
N ILE A 751 -10.01 20.09 -25.91
CA ILE A 751 -10.56 20.94 -26.98
C ILE A 751 -11.37 20.10 -27.97
N GLN A 752 -12.52 20.63 -28.36
CA GLN A 752 -13.44 20.08 -29.34
C GLN A 752 -13.28 20.79 -30.69
N ASP A 753 -13.62 20.09 -31.77
CA ASP A 753 -13.52 20.62 -33.12
C ASP A 753 -14.50 21.78 -33.36
N LEU A 754 -14.04 22.83 -34.03
CA LEU A 754 -14.89 23.97 -34.38
C LEU A 754 -16.01 23.56 -35.36
N ASN A 755 -15.74 22.60 -36.25
CA ASN A 755 -16.62 22.19 -37.34
C ASN A 755 -17.08 23.40 -38.17
N ASP A 756 -18.34 23.44 -38.58
CA ASP A 756 -18.90 24.52 -39.41
C ASP A 756 -19.27 25.79 -38.62
N ARG A 757 -19.01 25.83 -37.31
CA ARG A 757 -19.38 26.96 -36.45
C ARG A 757 -18.53 28.19 -36.73
N LYS A 758 -19.15 29.37 -36.58
CA LYS A 758 -18.47 30.65 -36.74
C LYS A 758 -18.22 31.29 -35.37
N ILE A 759 -17.00 31.77 -35.18
CA ILE A 759 -16.63 32.58 -34.03
C ILE A 759 -16.82 34.04 -34.44
N GLN A 760 -17.71 34.74 -33.74
CA GLN A 760 -17.86 36.18 -33.86
C GLN A 760 -16.93 36.88 -32.88
N ILE A 761 -16.51 38.10 -33.23
CA ILE A 761 -15.74 38.96 -32.34
C ILE A 761 -16.45 40.29 -32.28
N ILE A 762 -16.76 40.69 -31.07
CA ILE A 762 -17.51 41.91 -30.80
C ILE A 762 -16.61 42.80 -29.97
N SER A 763 -16.55 44.07 -30.34
CA SER A 763 -15.83 45.12 -29.62
C SER A 763 -16.76 46.32 -29.43
N ASP A 764 -16.85 46.84 -28.22
CA ASP A 764 -17.58 48.08 -27.97
C ASP A 764 -16.87 49.27 -28.62
N ALA A 765 -17.59 50.05 -29.43
CA ALA A 765 -17.08 51.28 -30.01
C ALA A 765 -16.96 52.39 -28.95
N SER A 766 -15.88 52.37 -28.18
CA SER A 766 -15.33 53.59 -27.59
C SER A 766 -13.81 53.53 -27.39
N SER A 767 -13.07 53.45 -28.50
CA SER A 767 -11.75 54.10 -28.56
C SER A 767 -11.49 54.57 -29.99
N PRO A 768 -11.02 55.81 -30.18
CA PRO A 768 -10.75 56.36 -31.50
C PRO A 768 -9.60 55.61 -32.16
N THR A 769 -9.70 55.45 -33.48
CA THR A 769 -8.60 55.18 -34.42
C THR A 769 -7.22 55.59 -33.89
N ILE A 770 -6.28 54.63 -33.87
CA ILE A 770 -4.84 54.92 -33.93
C ILE A 770 -4.44 55.06 -35.39
#